data_AF-A0A1J4JQQ4-F1
#
_entry.id   AF-A0A1J4JQQ4-F1
#
_cell.length_a   1.000
_cell.length_b   1.000
_cell.length_c   1.000
_cell.angle_alpha   90.00
_cell.angle_beta   90.00
_cell.angle_gamma   90.00
#
_symmetry.space_group_name_H-M   'P 1'
#
loop_
_entity.id
_entity.type
_entity.pdbx_description
1 polymer ?
#
loop_
_entity_poly.entity_id
_entity_poly.type
_entity_poly.pdbx_seq_one_letter_code
_entity_poly.pdbx_strand_id
1 'polypeptide(L)'
;MNYLWFFQIHSIYFEMFYNFDSKQDIKTVNKKRSRYLIFMAATETTSSTFYQSTSQSFNSGNGQKYGGLIEQSFYKQIHNMLAQLMNYVYSVAPSFQSVHLVIVFFRLLQFGGPSLCSGYVHLWSRDDYSYQVVSYLSILFHLFPTDYRLTTGFYYLIAYIAIVGVVLILLFVSAKYFQKNASLPSILPPIISFYFASFGFVLHPIAFEIGFGMIGQLIFNVETAYSLVEIIIVLIISIVVSVFYFWIYLTISSQSLIFRPNSLQSATSPPQNLMLLSQLVVTILIALGEHGTEIARAVLLALSVVVYGLSIFIAHYHGGIISPYLSAAFLSTCITGFLSCLIIIILLITDKQATFIFLICFGIVWAVAFIGCLMITNWIRTRRLILLDAIIDNEESFSKIKSPNHLVNVAVAGFAASHPACISWTLLRYGVDKWPQNQMAWFIYAKFVSIYPEETQTLAWIFRKIIANKVKGSAAKTVKEQSLSIARQREPNLSPDLKLKLNHVSKHLTSTKHKLRHVWDLAIQGNISDMESATKRAIHDIEQSDAELLHIFRQFPNNRFVTRQYARFCRELKADQAGYLEMVEKTRYLQRGITVSKDQAHEFGMATFHDLPDKVSLANRENMVNPSESQTASQLDIDPDEEGNAESDESLVLLNRIGSLVIPSTRYTLILRLVLFIILFCAPVVALLVYTPIFTESLSEPLDHLANLAMLRTLVFQINGFSEERIYEGLGLFQEPKQTTSSLPASVGSSWKTIDQLIYVTAAITSKMQDVEKFRTLRVENSWVKLAQSVIFEPSIDYEYYQGLKPSIKTITVQSAVADYIQQQSILIDPNETFDNSIVNSSVVLNIIMNVVPLTHLLDNASTYFLEYINEHDDSIKRTINLIKYIAVAVIIVFYLGILVIQLVWINQNKEQVYRCLTALPKNAVSALTENLRVLKKEAENSSSSMANTEMNKS
;
A
#
# COMPACT_ATOMS: atom_id res chain seq x y z
N MET A 1 -23.01 2.90 33.46
CA MET A 1 -22.79 4.36 33.36
C MET A 1 -21.45 4.55 32.63
N ASN A 2 -21.40 5.42 31.61
CA ASN A 2 -20.30 5.62 30.63
C ASN A 2 -20.20 4.60 29.47
N TYR A 3 -21.20 4.61 28.59
CA TYR A 3 -21.09 4.16 27.19
C TYR A 3 -21.89 5.12 26.31
N LEU A 4 -21.29 6.26 25.94
CA LEU A 4 -21.94 7.26 25.06
C LEU A 4 -20.93 8.21 24.41
N TRP A 5 -19.83 7.68 23.88
CA TRP A 5 -18.85 8.46 23.10
C TRP A 5 -18.73 8.04 21.63
N PHE A 6 -19.26 6.86 21.25
CA PHE A 6 -19.12 6.35 19.88
C PHE A 6 -20.29 6.74 18.94
N PHE A 7 -21.44 7.16 19.49
CA PHE A 7 -22.61 7.59 18.70
C PHE A 7 -22.63 9.10 18.39
N GLN A 8 -21.73 9.89 18.99
CA GLN A 8 -21.76 11.35 18.87
C GLN A 8 -21.09 11.88 17.59
N ILE A 9 -20.23 11.10 16.93
CA ILE A 9 -19.58 11.49 15.67
C ILE A 9 -20.49 11.26 14.45
N HIS A 10 -21.45 10.33 14.54
CA HIS A 10 -22.40 10.07 13.45
C HIS A 10 -23.55 11.09 13.41
N SER A 11 -23.96 11.64 14.57
CA SER A 11 -24.98 12.69 14.66
C SER A 11 -24.46 14.07 14.21
N ILE A 12 -23.19 14.40 14.50
CA ILE A 12 -22.60 15.71 14.14
C ILE A 12 -22.39 15.87 12.62
N TYR A 13 -22.21 14.78 11.86
CA TYR A 13 -22.12 14.85 10.39
C TYR A 13 -23.49 14.89 9.69
N PHE A 14 -24.55 14.38 10.32
CA PHE A 14 -25.89 14.35 9.74
C PHE A 14 -26.72 15.61 10.09
N GLU A 15 -26.56 16.18 11.30
CA GLU A 15 -27.23 17.43 11.66
C GLU A 15 -26.61 18.70 11.04
N MET A 16 -25.32 18.69 10.69
CA MET A 16 -24.70 19.83 10.00
C MET A 16 -25.15 19.99 8.53
N PHE A 17 -25.76 18.96 7.94
CA PHE A 17 -26.25 19.00 6.55
C PHE A 17 -27.75 19.29 6.44
N TYR A 18 -28.54 19.15 7.51
CA TYR A 18 -30.00 19.29 7.45
C TYR A 18 -30.54 20.61 8.03
N ASN A 19 -29.74 21.35 8.83
CA ASN A 19 -30.25 22.50 9.60
C ASN A 19 -29.92 23.90 9.03
N PHE A 20 -29.70 24.04 7.72
CA PHE A 20 -29.51 25.36 7.09
C PHE A 20 -30.51 25.73 6.00
N ASP A 21 -31.62 25.00 5.84
CA ASP A 21 -32.61 25.29 4.79
C ASP A 21 -34.07 25.33 5.25
N SER A 22 -34.31 25.66 6.53
CA SER A 22 -35.67 25.91 7.03
C SER A 22 -35.75 27.18 7.86
N LYS A 23 -35.69 28.35 7.20
CA LYS A 23 -36.32 29.62 7.61
C LYS A 23 -35.92 30.74 6.63
N GLN A 24 -36.57 30.79 5.47
CA GLN A 24 -36.91 32.04 4.78
C GLN A 24 -37.74 31.75 3.53
N ASP A 25 -39.00 31.37 3.76
CA ASP A 25 -40.05 31.57 2.77
C ASP A 25 -41.17 32.39 3.41
N ILE A 26 -41.91 33.12 2.57
CA ILE A 26 -42.88 34.20 2.89
C ILE A 26 -42.26 35.61 2.84
N LYS A 27 -41.78 36.03 1.66
CA LYS A 27 -41.90 37.41 1.11
C LYS A 27 -41.36 37.60 -0.33
N THR A 28 -40.88 36.56 -0.99
CA THR A 28 -40.22 36.62 -2.31
C THR A 28 -41.10 36.23 -3.52
N VAL A 29 -42.42 36.09 -3.34
CA VAL A 29 -43.34 35.70 -4.43
C VAL A 29 -43.75 36.89 -5.32
N ASN A 30 -43.85 38.11 -4.79
CA ASN A 30 -44.30 39.26 -5.59
C ASN A 30 -43.19 40.00 -6.37
N LYS A 31 -41.90 39.71 -6.13
CA LYS A 31 -40.77 40.32 -6.87
C LYS A 31 -40.31 39.52 -8.09
N LYS A 32 -40.74 38.26 -8.22
CA LYS A 32 -40.40 37.36 -9.36
C LYS A 32 -41.21 37.63 -10.63
N ARG A 33 -42.42 38.19 -10.52
CA ARG A 33 -43.30 38.43 -11.68
C ARG A 33 -42.89 39.64 -12.52
N SER A 34 -42.31 40.68 -11.92
CA SER A 34 -41.83 41.88 -12.63
C SER A 34 -40.52 41.66 -13.40
N ARG A 35 -39.64 40.73 -12.96
CA ARG A 35 -38.41 40.38 -13.70
C ARG A 35 -38.66 39.49 -14.91
N TYR A 36 -39.74 38.70 -14.92
CA TYR A 36 -40.08 37.85 -16.07
C TYR A 36 -40.57 38.66 -17.28
N LEU A 37 -41.27 39.77 -17.06
CA LEU A 37 -41.78 40.64 -18.13
C LEU A 37 -40.68 41.51 -18.77
N ILE A 38 -39.62 41.87 -18.02
CA ILE A 38 -38.46 42.59 -18.57
C ILE A 38 -37.52 41.64 -19.33
N PHE A 39 -37.48 40.35 -18.97
CA PHE A 39 -36.62 39.35 -19.62
C PHE A 39 -37.17 38.85 -20.97
N MET A 40 -38.50 38.81 -21.15
CA MET A 40 -39.11 38.46 -22.43
C MET A 40 -38.97 39.55 -23.50
N ALA A 41 -38.92 40.84 -23.12
CA ALA A 41 -38.73 41.92 -24.10
C ALA A 41 -37.30 42.05 -24.65
N ALA A 42 -36.32 41.37 -24.03
CA ALA A 42 -34.90 41.44 -24.44
C ALA A 42 -34.41 40.20 -25.22
N THR A 43 -35.27 39.21 -25.45
CA THR A 43 -34.89 37.91 -26.05
C THR A 43 -35.26 37.75 -27.53
N GLU A 44 -35.92 38.72 -28.16
CA GLU A 44 -36.35 38.61 -29.57
C GLU A 44 -35.40 39.26 -30.60
N THR A 45 -34.25 39.82 -30.22
CA THR A 45 -33.42 40.61 -31.18
C THR A 45 -31.91 40.37 -31.16
N THR A 46 -31.40 39.23 -30.68
CA THR A 46 -29.95 38.93 -30.73
C THR A 46 -29.61 37.44 -30.96
N SER A 47 -30.15 36.84 -32.02
CA SER A 47 -29.88 35.44 -32.41
C SER A 47 -29.06 35.30 -33.71
N SER A 48 -28.18 36.25 -34.05
CA SER A 48 -27.36 36.14 -35.26
C SER A 48 -26.03 36.91 -35.25
N THR A 49 -25.26 36.89 -34.15
CA THR A 49 -23.83 37.26 -34.20
C THR A 49 -23.10 36.79 -32.93
N PHE A 50 -22.55 35.58 -32.93
CA PHE A 50 -21.71 35.09 -31.83
C PHE A 50 -20.49 34.30 -32.35
N TYR A 51 -19.80 34.87 -33.34
CA TYR A 51 -18.44 34.46 -33.72
C TYR A 51 -17.58 35.71 -33.87
N GLN A 52 -17.08 36.24 -32.75
CA GLN A 52 -15.91 37.09 -32.75
C GLN A 52 -14.88 36.51 -31.77
N SER A 53 -13.77 36.09 -32.35
CA SER A 53 -12.54 35.64 -31.69
C SER A 53 -11.90 36.80 -30.93
N THR A 54 -12.25 36.94 -29.65
CA THR A 54 -11.42 37.67 -28.69
C THR A 54 -10.72 36.63 -27.82
N SER A 55 -9.41 36.75 -27.65
CA SER A 55 -8.54 35.85 -26.88
C SER A 55 -9.01 35.69 -25.42
N GLN A 56 -9.87 34.71 -25.17
CA GLN A 56 -10.46 34.46 -23.85
C GLN A 56 -9.47 33.66 -22.96
N SER A 57 -8.56 34.34 -22.27
CA SER A 57 -7.61 33.70 -21.35
C SER A 57 -8.25 33.29 -20.00
N PHE A 58 -7.73 32.22 -19.38
CA PHE A 58 -8.07 31.69 -18.04
C PHE A 58 -7.48 32.56 -16.91
N ASN A 59 -7.59 33.89 -17.00
CA ASN A 59 -6.87 34.86 -16.17
C ASN A 59 -7.41 35.02 -14.72
N SER A 60 -7.99 33.99 -14.11
CA SER A 60 -8.41 34.06 -12.69
C SER A 60 -8.08 32.80 -11.91
N GLY A 61 -6.78 32.56 -11.70
CA GLY A 61 -6.31 31.59 -10.70
C GLY A 61 -6.63 32.08 -9.28
N ASN A 62 -7.57 31.43 -8.59
CA ASN A 62 -7.92 31.69 -7.18
C ASN A 62 -6.71 31.63 -6.21
N GLY A 63 -5.57 31.04 -6.61
CA GLY A 63 -4.35 30.98 -5.80
C GLY A 63 -3.59 32.31 -5.68
N GLN A 64 -3.83 33.27 -6.58
CA GLN A 64 -3.18 34.59 -6.58
C GLN A 64 -4.10 35.71 -6.08
N LYS A 65 -5.30 35.39 -5.60
CA LYS A 65 -6.35 36.40 -5.30
C LYS A 65 -5.98 37.42 -4.22
N TYR A 66 -4.81 37.28 -3.59
CA TYR A 66 -4.24 38.23 -2.64
C TYR A 66 -2.70 38.31 -2.71
N GLY A 67 -2.06 37.93 -3.82
CA GLY A 67 -0.59 38.06 -3.95
C GLY A 67 0.25 37.36 -2.86
N GLY A 68 -0.29 36.33 -2.19
CA GLY A 68 0.37 35.69 -1.05
C GLY A 68 0.15 36.34 0.32
N LEU A 69 -0.66 37.41 0.42
CA LEU A 69 -0.96 38.12 1.68
C LEU A 69 -1.79 37.31 2.69
N ILE A 70 -2.39 36.18 2.29
CA ILE A 70 -3.14 35.29 3.18
C ILE A 70 -2.42 33.95 3.22
N GLU A 71 -1.90 33.59 4.39
CA GLU A 71 -1.29 32.27 4.61
C GLU A 71 -2.31 31.17 4.33
N GLN A 72 -1.93 30.25 3.44
CA GLN A 72 -2.74 29.07 3.16
C GLN A 72 -2.64 28.11 4.35
N SER A 73 -3.77 27.54 4.78
CA SER A 73 -3.76 26.51 5.82
C SER A 73 -2.85 25.35 5.44
N PHE A 74 -2.18 24.76 6.45
CA PHE A 74 -1.26 23.63 6.27
C PHE A 74 -1.89 22.48 5.47
N TYR A 75 -3.15 22.16 5.77
CA TYR A 75 -3.95 21.18 5.02
C TYR A 75 -4.02 21.51 3.52
N LYS A 76 -4.28 22.77 3.16
CA LYS A 76 -4.39 23.21 1.77
C LYS A 76 -3.04 23.16 1.05
N GLN A 77 -1.95 23.46 1.76
CA GLN A 77 -0.60 23.35 1.22
C GLN A 77 -0.26 21.89 0.89
N ILE A 78 -0.43 20.97 1.84
CA ILE A 78 -0.20 19.52 1.62
C ILE A 78 -1.07 18.99 0.47
N HIS A 79 -2.36 19.32 0.49
CA HIS A 79 -3.28 18.88 -0.56
C HIS A 79 -2.80 19.36 -1.95
N ASN A 80 -2.40 20.62 -2.08
CA ASN A 80 -1.94 21.15 -3.36
C ASN A 80 -0.61 20.51 -3.81
N MET A 81 0.32 20.28 -2.88
CA MET A 81 1.59 19.61 -3.18
C MET A 81 1.37 18.17 -3.67
N LEU A 82 0.56 17.40 -2.96
CA LEU A 82 0.23 16.03 -3.33
C LEU A 82 -0.60 15.98 -4.62
N ALA A 83 -1.52 16.92 -4.85
CA ALA A 83 -2.29 16.99 -6.09
C ALA A 83 -1.40 17.28 -7.31
N GLN A 84 -0.43 18.19 -7.18
CA GLN A 84 0.56 18.46 -8.23
C GLN A 84 1.44 17.23 -8.49
N LEU A 85 1.91 16.57 -7.43
CA LEU A 85 2.65 15.31 -7.54
C LEU A 85 1.84 14.24 -8.29
N MET A 86 0.62 13.96 -7.87
CA MET A 86 -0.20 12.90 -8.47
C MET A 86 -0.53 13.22 -9.94
N ASN A 87 -0.82 14.48 -10.27
CA ASN A 87 -1.04 14.88 -11.66
C ASN A 87 0.22 14.65 -12.51
N TYR A 88 1.41 14.94 -11.98
CA TYR A 88 2.66 14.64 -12.66
C TYR A 88 2.93 13.14 -12.78
N VAL A 89 2.69 12.38 -11.71
CA VAL A 89 2.88 10.92 -11.72
C VAL A 89 2.02 10.28 -12.80
N TYR A 90 0.72 10.63 -12.86
CA TYR A 90 -0.17 10.12 -13.89
C TYR A 90 0.13 10.64 -15.29
N SER A 91 0.85 11.76 -15.43
CA SER A 91 1.23 12.27 -16.74
C SER A 91 2.49 11.63 -17.32
N VAL A 92 3.31 10.96 -16.50
CA VAL A 92 4.58 10.35 -16.95
C VAL A 92 4.56 8.83 -16.82
N ALA A 93 3.82 8.28 -15.86
CA ALA A 93 3.72 6.84 -15.67
C ALA A 93 2.88 6.19 -16.78
N PRO A 94 3.17 4.93 -17.15
CA PRO A 94 2.33 4.18 -18.06
C PRO A 94 0.96 3.91 -17.41
N SER A 95 -0.04 3.67 -18.25
CA SER A 95 -1.45 3.49 -17.84
C SER A 95 -1.78 2.14 -17.20
N PHE A 96 -0.89 1.15 -17.29
CA PHE A 96 -1.04 -0.19 -16.68
C PHE A 96 -2.41 -0.87 -16.89
N GLN A 97 -2.98 -0.78 -18.11
CA GLN A 97 -4.34 -1.27 -18.39
C GLN A 97 -4.54 -2.76 -18.07
N SER A 98 -3.56 -3.61 -18.34
CA SER A 98 -3.63 -5.04 -18.00
C SER A 98 -3.65 -5.29 -16.49
N VAL A 99 -2.92 -4.49 -15.71
CA VAL A 99 -2.91 -4.58 -14.24
C VAL A 99 -4.30 -4.25 -13.71
N HIS A 100 -4.95 -3.20 -14.23
CA HIS A 100 -6.30 -2.85 -13.82
C HIS A 100 -7.30 -3.99 -14.05
N LEU A 101 -7.20 -4.72 -15.17
CA LEU A 101 -8.08 -5.87 -15.46
C LEU A 101 -7.89 -6.99 -14.42
N VAL A 102 -6.64 -7.35 -14.11
CA VAL A 102 -6.33 -8.34 -13.05
C VAL A 102 -6.87 -7.87 -11.69
N ILE A 103 -6.72 -6.59 -11.37
CA ILE A 103 -7.18 -6.04 -10.09
C ILE A 103 -8.70 -5.97 -10.01
N VAL A 104 -9.42 -5.80 -11.13
CA VAL A 104 -10.89 -5.94 -11.15
C VAL A 104 -11.31 -7.32 -10.65
N PHE A 105 -10.65 -8.39 -11.13
CA PHE A 105 -10.95 -9.75 -10.70
C PHE A 105 -10.76 -9.92 -9.18
N PHE A 106 -9.61 -9.48 -8.66
CA PHE A 106 -9.36 -9.53 -7.21
C PHE A 106 -10.34 -8.67 -6.40
N ARG A 107 -10.69 -7.47 -6.87
CA ARG A 107 -11.66 -6.62 -6.17
C ARG A 107 -13.05 -7.24 -6.11
N LEU A 108 -13.50 -7.89 -7.19
CA LEU A 108 -14.78 -8.60 -7.19
C LEU A 108 -14.74 -9.80 -6.25
N LEU A 109 -13.65 -10.57 -6.24
CA LEU A 109 -13.47 -11.66 -5.28
C LEU A 109 -13.39 -11.18 -3.84
N GLN A 110 -12.71 -10.07 -3.56
CA GLN A 110 -12.65 -9.49 -2.22
C GLN A 110 -13.98 -8.85 -1.78
N PHE A 111 -14.85 -8.52 -2.73
CA PHE A 111 -16.19 -8.03 -2.40
C PHE A 111 -17.17 -9.18 -2.17
N GLY A 112 -17.13 -10.25 -2.98
CA GLY A 112 -18.06 -11.39 -2.86
C GLY A 112 -17.59 -12.51 -1.93
N GLY A 113 -16.28 -12.75 -1.86
CA GLY A 113 -15.64 -13.82 -1.08
C GLY A 113 -15.97 -13.79 0.41
N PRO A 114 -15.97 -12.63 1.09
CA PRO A 114 -16.40 -12.54 2.48
C PRO A 114 -17.80 -13.13 2.74
N SER A 115 -18.73 -13.05 1.78
CA SER A 115 -20.08 -13.61 1.94
C SER A 115 -20.13 -15.13 2.10
N LEU A 116 -19.04 -15.84 1.79
CA LEU A 116 -18.91 -17.28 2.08
C LEU A 116 -18.64 -17.55 3.56
N CYS A 117 -18.36 -16.53 4.37
CA CYS A 117 -18.09 -16.66 5.81
C CYS A 117 -17.02 -17.72 6.12
N SER A 118 -15.90 -17.68 5.37
CA SER A 118 -14.83 -18.69 5.46
C SER A 118 -14.31 -18.92 6.88
N GLY A 119 -14.22 -17.88 7.69
CA GLY A 119 -13.75 -17.96 9.08
C GLY A 119 -14.73 -18.60 10.07
N TYR A 120 -15.99 -18.84 9.68
CA TYR A 120 -17.01 -19.36 10.60
C TYR A 120 -16.85 -20.88 10.70
N VAL A 121 -15.94 -21.33 11.57
CA VAL A 121 -15.54 -22.75 11.67
C VAL A 121 -16.72 -23.70 11.93
N HIS A 122 -17.73 -23.25 12.68
CA HIS A 122 -18.94 -24.06 12.98
C HIS A 122 -19.96 -24.10 11.85
N LEU A 123 -19.86 -23.18 10.88
CA LEU A 123 -20.79 -23.15 9.73
C LEU A 123 -20.52 -24.31 8.78
N TRP A 124 -19.27 -24.72 8.60
CA TRP A 124 -18.88 -25.68 7.57
C TRP A 124 -18.78 -27.10 8.13
N SER A 125 -19.29 -28.08 7.39
CA SER A 125 -19.16 -29.48 7.77
C SER A 125 -17.70 -29.94 7.71
N ARG A 126 -17.26 -30.62 8.79
CA ARG A 126 -15.93 -31.25 8.89
C ARG A 126 -15.92 -32.69 8.43
N ASP A 127 -17.10 -33.30 8.24
CA ASP A 127 -17.23 -34.69 7.78
C ASP A 127 -16.93 -34.83 6.28
N ASP A 128 -16.87 -33.71 5.56
CA ASP A 128 -16.56 -33.62 4.14
C ASP A 128 -15.41 -32.62 3.89
N TYR A 129 -14.84 -32.61 2.69
CA TYR A 129 -13.79 -31.67 2.25
C TYR A 129 -14.26 -30.20 2.16
N SER A 130 -15.51 -29.93 2.54
CA SER A 130 -16.17 -28.62 2.48
C SER A 130 -15.36 -27.52 3.18
N TYR A 131 -14.99 -27.70 4.45
CA TYR A 131 -14.21 -26.70 5.20
C TYR A 131 -12.83 -26.44 4.59
N GLN A 132 -12.12 -27.51 4.18
CA GLN A 132 -10.78 -27.39 3.58
C GLN A 132 -10.82 -26.61 2.25
N VAL A 133 -11.81 -26.90 1.40
CA VAL A 133 -11.98 -26.19 0.12
C VAL A 133 -12.22 -24.69 0.35
N VAL A 134 -13.06 -24.32 1.31
CA VAL A 134 -13.35 -22.91 1.63
C VAL A 134 -12.13 -22.21 2.22
N SER A 135 -11.40 -22.90 3.10
CA SER A 135 -10.15 -22.40 3.66
C SER A 135 -9.14 -22.09 2.55
N TYR A 136 -8.95 -22.99 1.58
CA TYR A 136 -8.06 -22.75 0.44
C TYR A 136 -8.59 -21.69 -0.53
N LEU A 137 -9.90 -21.67 -0.80
CA LEU A 137 -10.52 -20.63 -1.63
C LEU A 137 -10.30 -19.23 -1.03
N SER A 138 -10.27 -19.14 0.30
CA SER A 138 -10.05 -17.88 1.00
C SER A 138 -8.69 -17.23 0.74
N ILE A 139 -7.70 -17.98 0.25
CA ILE A 139 -6.42 -17.42 -0.20
C ILE A 139 -6.62 -16.40 -1.32
N LEU A 140 -7.60 -16.60 -2.20
CA LEU A 140 -7.83 -15.72 -3.35
C LEU A 140 -8.37 -14.34 -2.95
N PHE A 141 -9.02 -14.21 -1.79
CA PHE A 141 -9.60 -12.94 -1.34
C PHE A 141 -8.99 -12.40 -0.02
N HIS A 142 -8.44 -13.24 0.84
CA HIS A 142 -7.80 -12.86 2.12
C HIS A 142 -6.32 -13.26 2.24
N LEU A 143 -5.71 -13.79 1.17
CA LEU A 143 -4.29 -14.22 1.08
C LEU A 143 -3.90 -15.41 1.98
N PHE A 144 -4.58 -15.63 3.10
CA PHE A 144 -4.27 -16.68 4.06
C PHE A 144 -5.45 -17.64 4.26
N PRO A 145 -5.17 -18.96 4.32
CA PRO A 145 -6.16 -19.95 4.73
C PRO A 145 -6.60 -19.73 6.19
N THR A 146 -7.84 -20.07 6.51
CA THR A 146 -8.52 -19.71 7.77
C THR A 146 -7.77 -20.21 8.99
N ASP A 147 -7.27 -21.44 8.95
CA ASP A 147 -6.57 -22.10 10.07
C ASP A 147 -5.28 -21.38 10.49
N TYR A 148 -4.63 -20.69 9.54
CA TYR A 148 -3.36 -20.01 9.79
C TYR A 148 -3.52 -18.52 10.08
N ARG A 149 -4.72 -17.94 9.93
CA ARG A 149 -4.96 -16.49 10.12
C ARG A 149 -4.59 -16.02 11.52
N LEU A 150 -4.80 -16.87 12.53
CA LEU A 150 -4.48 -16.58 13.94
C LEU A 150 -2.99 -16.36 14.18
N THR A 151 -2.14 -17.19 13.58
CA THR A 151 -0.70 -17.17 13.80
C THR A 151 0.00 -16.20 12.84
N THR A 152 -0.41 -16.16 11.57
CA THR A 152 0.23 -15.33 10.54
C THR A 152 -0.34 -13.92 10.45
N GLY A 153 -1.58 -13.71 10.91
CA GLY A 153 -2.27 -12.43 10.77
C GLY A 153 -1.57 -11.27 11.46
N PHE A 154 -0.92 -11.52 12.61
CA PHE A 154 -0.23 -10.48 13.36
C PHE A 154 1.01 -9.97 12.60
N TYR A 155 1.82 -10.89 12.08
CA TYR A 155 2.96 -10.57 11.23
C TYR A 155 2.54 -9.87 9.94
N TYR A 156 1.41 -10.28 9.35
CA TYR A 156 0.87 -9.60 8.18
C TYR A 156 0.49 -8.14 8.48
N LEU A 157 -0.16 -7.85 9.61
CA LEU A 157 -0.49 -6.48 9.98
C LEU A 157 0.75 -5.60 10.16
N ILE A 158 1.83 -6.15 10.74
CA ILE A 158 3.11 -5.45 10.85
C ILE A 158 3.72 -5.18 9.46
N ALA A 159 3.75 -6.19 8.59
CA ALA A 159 4.25 -6.04 7.23
C ALA A 159 3.42 -5.02 6.42
N TYR A 160 2.10 -5.05 6.58
CA TYR A 160 1.17 -4.10 5.99
C TYR A 160 1.46 -2.66 6.45
N ILE A 161 1.62 -2.42 7.76
CA ILE A 161 1.97 -1.10 8.30
C ILE A 161 3.30 -0.61 7.71
N ALA A 162 4.30 -1.48 7.64
CA ALA A 162 5.60 -1.16 7.06
C ALA A 162 5.49 -0.77 5.58
N ILE A 163 4.78 -1.57 4.76
CA ILE A 163 4.61 -1.32 3.33
C ILE A 163 3.87 0.00 3.09
N VAL A 164 2.69 0.18 3.70
CA VAL A 164 1.89 1.39 3.48
C VAL A 164 2.59 2.62 4.08
N GLY A 165 3.25 2.47 5.23
CA GLY A 165 4.08 3.52 5.83
C GLY A 165 5.21 3.98 4.92
N VAL A 166 5.96 3.06 4.32
CA VAL A 166 7.01 3.37 3.33
C VAL A 166 6.44 4.08 2.13
N VAL A 167 5.29 3.65 1.59
CA VAL A 167 4.63 4.30 0.45
C VAL A 167 4.17 5.72 0.81
N LEU A 168 3.60 5.93 1.99
CA LEU A 168 3.20 7.27 2.45
C LEU A 168 4.42 8.19 2.60
N ILE A 169 5.50 7.72 3.24
CA ILE A 169 6.76 8.46 3.36
C ILE A 169 7.31 8.79 1.97
N LEU A 170 7.33 7.81 1.06
CA LEU A 170 7.76 8.00 -0.32
C LEU A 170 6.94 9.08 -1.03
N LEU A 171 5.62 9.11 -0.86
CA LEU A 171 4.75 10.13 -1.43
C LEU A 171 5.07 11.53 -0.88
N PHE A 172 5.22 11.68 0.43
CA PHE A 172 5.53 12.99 1.03
C PHE A 172 6.93 13.48 0.65
N VAL A 173 7.93 12.60 0.67
CA VAL A 173 9.29 12.92 0.23
C VAL A 173 9.29 13.29 -1.26
N SER A 174 8.59 12.52 -2.09
CA SER A 174 8.45 12.80 -3.53
C SER A 174 7.72 14.11 -3.77
N ALA A 175 6.68 14.44 -3.01
CA ALA A 175 5.95 15.70 -3.15
C ALA A 175 6.85 16.90 -2.82
N LYS A 176 7.61 16.81 -1.72
CA LYS A 176 8.56 17.87 -1.31
C LYS A 176 9.72 18.00 -2.28
N TYR A 177 10.26 16.87 -2.77
CA TYR A 177 11.32 16.86 -3.78
C TYR A 177 10.83 17.43 -5.12
N PHE A 178 9.63 17.03 -5.56
CA PHE A 178 9.01 17.51 -6.78
C PHE A 178 8.73 19.02 -6.73
N GLN A 179 8.30 19.54 -5.57
CA GLN A 179 8.09 20.98 -5.40
C GLN A 179 9.40 21.78 -5.56
N LYS A 180 10.54 21.22 -5.14
CA LYS A 180 11.84 21.88 -5.21
C LYS A 180 12.50 21.74 -6.60
N ASN A 181 12.49 20.53 -7.16
CA ASN A 181 13.30 20.19 -8.33
C ASN A 181 12.47 20.06 -9.61
N ALA A 182 11.15 20.26 -9.50
CA ALA A 182 10.16 20.14 -10.58
C ALA A 182 10.20 18.82 -11.35
N SER A 183 10.93 17.80 -10.87
CA SER A 183 11.19 16.51 -11.52
C SER A 183 11.38 15.41 -10.47
N LEU A 184 11.17 14.16 -10.87
CA LEU A 184 11.45 12.97 -10.06
C LEU A 184 12.31 12.01 -10.89
N PRO A 185 13.16 11.20 -10.24
CA PRO A 185 13.79 10.04 -10.86
C PRO A 185 12.76 9.22 -11.66
N SER A 186 13.11 8.80 -12.87
CA SER A 186 12.21 8.13 -13.82
C SER A 186 11.55 6.86 -13.26
N ILE A 187 12.16 6.22 -12.27
CA ILE A 187 11.65 5.00 -11.63
C ILE A 187 10.52 5.27 -10.61
N LEU A 188 10.46 6.47 -10.01
CA LEU A 188 9.49 6.76 -8.94
C LEU A 188 8.04 6.90 -9.44
N PRO A 189 7.74 7.65 -10.54
CA PRO A 189 6.37 7.76 -11.03
C PRO A 189 5.73 6.41 -11.38
N PRO A 190 6.39 5.48 -12.10
CA PRO A 190 5.84 4.15 -12.35
C PRO A 190 5.55 3.36 -11.06
N ILE A 191 6.44 3.40 -10.06
CA ILE A 191 6.23 2.71 -8.77
C ILE A 191 4.99 3.25 -8.06
N ILE A 192 4.88 4.58 -7.94
CA ILE A 192 3.73 5.22 -7.28
C ILE A 192 2.43 4.88 -8.03
N SER A 193 2.42 5.04 -9.36
CA SER A 193 1.24 4.75 -10.18
C SER A 193 0.84 3.27 -10.10
N PHE A 194 1.80 2.35 -10.16
CA PHE A 194 1.56 0.91 -10.01
C PHE A 194 0.93 0.56 -8.66
N TYR A 195 1.41 1.15 -7.55
CA TYR A 195 0.81 0.92 -6.22
C TYR A 195 -0.66 1.35 -6.17
N PHE A 196 -0.97 2.57 -6.64
CA PHE A 196 -2.37 3.07 -6.68
C PHE A 196 -3.24 2.30 -7.69
N ALA A 197 -2.65 1.68 -8.71
CA ALA A 197 -3.34 0.82 -9.67
C ALA A 197 -3.63 -0.59 -9.15
N SER A 198 -2.86 -1.08 -8.17
CA SER A 198 -2.86 -2.48 -7.71
C SER A 198 -3.04 -2.63 -6.20
N PHE A 199 -1.94 -2.73 -5.44
CA PHE A 199 -1.90 -3.02 -4.01
C PHE A 199 -2.73 -2.06 -3.15
N GLY A 200 -2.83 -0.80 -3.59
CA GLY A 200 -3.65 0.23 -2.95
C GLY A 200 -5.16 -0.07 -2.93
N PHE A 201 -5.64 -1.08 -3.66
CA PHE A 201 -7.00 -1.61 -3.51
C PHE A 201 -7.04 -2.94 -2.75
N VAL A 202 -6.04 -3.80 -2.96
CA VAL A 202 -6.07 -5.20 -2.51
C VAL A 202 -5.65 -5.37 -1.05
N LEU A 203 -4.66 -4.61 -0.58
CA LEU A 203 -4.08 -4.83 0.75
C LEU A 203 -5.00 -4.37 1.89
N HIS A 204 -5.75 -3.27 1.69
CA HIS A 204 -6.58 -2.70 2.75
C HIS A 204 -7.71 -3.63 3.21
N PRO A 205 -8.55 -4.21 2.33
CA PRO A 205 -9.58 -5.15 2.74
C PRO A 205 -9.02 -6.34 3.55
N ILE A 206 -7.88 -6.89 3.13
CA ILE A 206 -7.22 -8.01 3.82
C ILE A 206 -6.76 -7.61 5.23
N ALA A 207 -6.13 -6.44 5.36
CA ALA A 207 -5.68 -5.93 6.66
C ALA A 207 -6.86 -5.67 7.60
N PHE A 208 -8.00 -5.20 7.07
CA PHE A 208 -9.20 -4.97 7.86
C PHE A 208 -9.88 -6.29 8.25
N GLU A 209 -9.96 -7.29 7.37
CA GLU A 209 -10.45 -8.63 7.72
C GLU A 209 -9.67 -9.18 8.91
N ILE A 210 -8.34 -9.25 8.80
CA ILE A 210 -7.49 -9.84 9.84
C ILE A 210 -7.54 -9.03 11.14
N GLY A 211 -7.46 -7.69 11.04
CA GLY A 211 -7.48 -6.83 12.21
C GLY A 211 -8.80 -6.90 12.97
N PHE A 212 -9.93 -6.86 12.26
CA PHE A 212 -11.24 -6.93 12.89
C PHE A 212 -11.62 -8.36 13.33
N GLY A 213 -11.08 -9.40 12.70
CA GLY A 213 -11.18 -10.78 13.19
C GLY A 213 -10.49 -10.95 14.55
N MET A 214 -9.30 -10.37 14.73
CA MET A 214 -8.60 -10.33 16.03
C MET A 214 -9.38 -9.53 17.08
N ILE A 215 -10.02 -8.42 16.71
CA ILE A 215 -10.94 -7.72 17.63
C ILE A 215 -12.10 -8.63 18.03
N GLY A 216 -12.69 -9.36 17.08
CA GLY A 216 -13.73 -10.34 17.36
C GLY A 216 -13.28 -11.32 18.45
N GLN A 217 -12.07 -11.88 18.35
CA GLN A 217 -11.52 -12.79 19.35
C GLN A 217 -11.40 -12.15 20.74
N LEU A 218 -10.92 -10.91 20.80
CA LEU A 218 -10.81 -10.16 22.05
C LEU A 218 -12.17 -9.87 22.67
N ILE A 219 -13.19 -9.54 21.88
CA ILE A 219 -14.55 -9.26 22.36
C ILE A 219 -15.21 -10.53 22.92
N PHE A 220 -14.97 -11.68 22.29
CA PHE A 220 -15.58 -12.96 22.65
C PHE A 220 -14.70 -13.84 23.55
N ASN A 221 -13.63 -13.28 24.14
CA ASN A 221 -12.73 -13.91 25.11
C ASN A 221 -12.15 -15.27 24.67
N VAL A 222 -11.75 -15.38 23.40
CA VAL A 222 -11.02 -16.56 22.90
C VAL A 222 -9.52 -16.42 23.27
N GLU A 223 -8.87 -17.51 23.69
CA GLU A 223 -7.45 -17.48 24.06
C GLU A 223 -6.57 -16.96 22.91
N THR A 224 -5.79 -15.90 23.18
CA THR A 224 -4.87 -15.29 22.20
C THR A 224 -3.42 -15.62 22.54
N ALA A 225 -2.62 -15.97 21.53
CA ALA A 225 -1.18 -16.19 21.69
C ALA A 225 -0.38 -14.91 22.00
N TYR A 226 -0.98 -13.73 21.80
CA TYR A 226 -0.35 -12.42 21.95
C TYR A 226 -1.03 -11.58 23.04
N SER A 227 -0.30 -10.59 23.58
CA SER A 227 -0.85 -9.70 24.59
C SER A 227 -1.93 -8.77 24.00
N LEU A 228 -3.00 -8.51 24.76
CA LEU A 228 -4.11 -7.64 24.35
C LEU A 228 -3.62 -6.25 23.91
N VAL A 229 -2.60 -5.73 24.59
CA VAL A 229 -2.01 -4.41 24.33
C VAL A 229 -1.35 -4.36 22.95
N GLU A 230 -0.60 -5.40 22.57
CA GLU A 230 0.07 -5.47 21.27
C GLU A 230 -0.92 -5.47 20.11
N ILE A 231 -1.97 -6.28 20.20
CA ILE A 231 -3.01 -6.38 19.16
C ILE A 231 -3.69 -5.02 18.95
N ILE A 232 -4.06 -4.33 20.04
CA ILE A 232 -4.73 -3.02 19.96
C ILE A 232 -3.81 -1.97 19.34
N ILE A 233 -2.53 -1.92 19.73
CA ILE A 233 -1.58 -0.94 19.19
C ILE A 233 -1.38 -1.16 17.68
N VAL A 234 -1.10 -2.39 17.26
CA VAL A 234 -0.90 -2.72 15.83
C VAL A 234 -2.14 -2.37 15.02
N LEU A 235 -3.34 -2.66 15.54
CA LEU A 235 -4.58 -2.35 14.86
C LEU A 235 -4.84 -0.85 14.74
N ILE A 236 -4.63 -0.07 15.80
CA ILE A 236 -4.79 1.39 15.76
C ILE A 236 -3.86 2.00 14.71
N ILE A 237 -2.60 1.56 14.68
CA ILE A 237 -1.63 2.05 13.69
C ILE A 237 -2.06 1.65 12.27
N SER A 238 -2.51 0.42 12.06
CA SER A 238 -3.05 -0.06 10.77
C SER A 238 -4.23 0.80 10.29
N ILE A 239 -5.19 1.11 11.16
CA ILE A 239 -6.33 1.99 10.84
C ILE A 239 -5.86 3.40 10.50
N VAL A 240 -4.97 4.00 11.31
CA VAL A 240 -4.46 5.36 11.07
C VAL A 240 -3.78 5.47 9.71
N VAL A 241 -2.88 4.53 9.40
CA VAL A 241 -2.17 4.50 8.11
C VAL A 241 -3.15 4.32 6.94
N SER A 242 -4.17 3.49 7.10
CA SER A 242 -5.22 3.29 6.10
C SER A 242 -6.08 4.54 5.87
N VAL A 243 -6.45 5.26 6.94
CA VAL A 243 -7.22 6.50 6.87
C VAL A 243 -6.44 7.57 6.11
N PHE A 244 -5.13 7.70 6.36
CA PHE A 244 -4.29 8.62 5.60
C PHE A 244 -4.23 8.27 4.12
N TYR A 245 -4.07 6.98 3.78
CA TYR A 245 -4.10 6.53 2.39
C TYR A 245 -5.45 6.82 1.73
N PHE A 246 -6.56 6.47 2.37
CA PHE A 246 -7.89 6.74 1.84
C PHE A 246 -8.17 8.22 1.67
N TRP A 247 -7.69 9.07 2.58
CA TRP A 247 -7.77 10.51 2.41
C TRP A 247 -7.08 10.97 1.11
N ILE A 248 -5.85 10.51 0.83
CA ILE A 248 -5.13 10.82 -0.42
C ILE A 248 -5.91 10.28 -1.63
N TYR A 249 -6.37 9.04 -1.59
CA TYR A 249 -7.09 8.42 -2.70
C TYR A 249 -8.43 9.13 -3.00
N LEU A 250 -9.27 9.35 -1.98
CA LEU A 250 -10.61 9.91 -2.11
C LEU A 250 -10.62 11.40 -2.48
N THR A 251 -9.65 12.17 -2.01
CA THR A 251 -9.61 13.62 -2.25
C THR A 251 -8.76 14.00 -3.45
N ILE A 252 -7.67 13.29 -3.73
CA ILE A 252 -6.68 13.68 -4.74
C ILE A 252 -6.71 12.74 -5.95
N SER A 253 -6.57 11.43 -5.75
CA SER A 253 -6.42 10.49 -6.88
C SER A 253 -7.72 10.27 -7.67
N SER A 254 -8.83 10.02 -6.95
CA SER A 254 -10.12 9.66 -7.56
C SER A 254 -10.82 10.81 -8.31
N GLN A 255 -10.60 12.06 -7.88
CA GLN A 255 -11.27 13.23 -8.47
C GLN A 255 -10.52 13.73 -9.71
N SER A 256 -11.00 13.36 -10.89
CA SER A 256 -10.41 13.83 -12.15
C SER A 256 -11.41 14.07 -13.28
N LEU A 257 -11.14 15.10 -14.08
CA LEU A 257 -11.77 15.40 -15.37
C LEU A 257 -11.28 14.42 -16.45
N ILE A 258 -10.03 13.99 -16.38
CA ILE A 258 -9.45 13.01 -17.30
C ILE A 258 -10.00 11.61 -16.98
N PHE A 259 -10.30 10.80 -18.00
CA PHE A 259 -10.74 9.41 -17.83
C PHE A 259 -9.55 8.48 -17.51
N ARG A 260 -8.90 8.70 -16.37
CA ARG A 260 -7.77 7.88 -15.93
C ARG A 260 -8.16 6.40 -15.87
N PRO A 261 -7.36 5.49 -16.44
CA PRO A 261 -7.55 4.05 -16.27
C PRO A 261 -7.57 3.69 -14.78
N ASN A 262 -8.55 2.86 -14.40
CA ASN A 262 -8.69 2.37 -13.03
C ASN A 262 -9.44 1.03 -13.05
N SER A 263 -9.26 0.22 -12.01
CA SER A 263 -10.11 -0.96 -11.81
C SER A 263 -11.55 -0.52 -11.55
N LEU A 264 -12.52 -1.18 -12.19
CA LEU A 264 -13.95 -0.86 -12.12
C LEU A 264 -14.23 0.62 -12.45
N GLN A 265 -13.62 1.10 -13.55
CA GLN A 265 -13.65 2.51 -13.94
C GLN A 265 -15.07 3.08 -14.00
N SER A 266 -15.29 4.17 -13.26
CA SER A 266 -16.53 4.92 -13.21
C SER A 266 -16.38 6.30 -13.87
N ALA A 267 -17.48 6.85 -14.38
CA ALA A 267 -17.46 8.17 -15.02
C ALA A 267 -17.17 9.30 -14.02
N THR A 268 -17.62 9.15 -12.78
CA THR A 268 -17.42 10.10 -11.68
C THR A 268 -16.77 9.42 -10.48
N SER A 269 -16.20 10.19 -9.55
CA SER A 269 -15.52 9.62 -8.36
C SER A 269 -16.45 9.03 -7.29
N PRO A 270 -17.68 9.53 -7.02
CA PRO A 270 -18.50 9.01 -5.93
C PRO A 270 -18.82 7.49 -6.00
N PRO A 271 -19.16 6.89 -7.16
CA PRO A 271 -19.41 5.46 -7.24
C PRO A 271 -18.20 4.63 -6.83
N GLN A 272 -17.01 4.96 -7.33
CA GLN A 272 -15.77 4.27 -6.97
C GLN A 272 -15.49 4.33 -5.46
N ASN A 273 -15.73 5.49 -4.85
CA ASN A 273 -15.53 5.70 -3.42
C ASN A 273 -16.53 4.87 -2.59
N LEU A 274 -17.79 4.82 -3.02
CA LEU A 274 -18.83 4.02 -2.38
C LEU A 274 -18.56 2.52 -2.53
N MET A 275 -18.06 2.05 -3.67
CA MET A 275 -17.68 0.64 -3.86
C MET A 275 -16.54 0.23 -2.93
N LEU A 276 -15.52 1.08 -2.77
CA LEU A 276 -14.42 0.82 -1.84
C LEU A 276 -14.91 0.81 -0.39
N LEU A 277 -15.78 1.77 -0.03
CA LEU A 277 -16.34 1.85 1.32
C LEU A 277 -17.24 0.65 1.64
N SER A 278 -18.13 0.27 0.72
CA SER A 278 -19.01 -0.89 0.94
C SER A 278 -18.22 -2.19 1.08
N GLN A 279 -17.15 -2.34 0.28
CA GLN A 279 -16.23 -3.48 0.41
C GLN A 279 -15.59 -3.57 1.79
N LEU A 280 -15.06 -2.45 2.30
CA LEU A 280 -14.45 -2.43 3.64
C LEU A 280 -15.49 -2.71 4.73
N VAL A 281 -16.67 -2.10 4.66
CA VAL A 281 -17.73 -2.29 5.67
C VAL A 281 -18.19 -3.74 5.74
N VAL A 282 -18.46 -4.37 4.59
CA VAL A 282 -18.85 -5.79 4.54
C VAL A 282 -17.76 -6.68 5.15
N THR A 283 -16.50 -6.45 4.76
CA THR A 283 -15.36 -7.23 5.26
C THR A 283 -15.24 -7.10 6.79
N ILE A 284 -15.32 -5.87 7.33
CA ILE A 284 -15.28 -5.61 8.77
C ILE A 284 -16.42 -6.33 9.51
N LEU A 285 -17.65 -6.24 9.01
CA LEU A 285 -18.82 -6.83 9.67
C LEU A 285 -18.72 -8.35 9.75
N ILE A 286 -18.25 -9.00 8.69
CA ILE A 286 -18.10 -10.45 8.62
C ILE A 286 -16.91 -10.90 9.48
N ALA A 287 -15.78 -10.21 9.42
CA ALA A 287 -14.61 -10.49 10.26
C ALA A 287 -14.91 -10.43 11.76
N LEU A 288 -15.63 -9.40 12.20
CA LEU A 288 -16.03 -9.25 13.61
C LEU A 288 -16.88 -10.43 14.11
N GLY A 289 -17.63 -11.09 13.22
CA GLY A 289 -18.49 -12.21 13.55
C GLY A 289 -17.78 -13.57 13.60
N GLU A 290 -16.54 -13.67 13.14
CA GLU A 290 -15.79 -14.94 13.00
C GLU A 290 -15.81 -15.77 14.30
N HIS A 291 -15.53 -15.11 15.43
CA HIS A 291 -15.48 -15.74 16.76
C HIS A 291 -16.70 -15.40 17.64
N GLY A 292 -17.76 -14.83 17.05
CA GLY A 292 -18.95 -14.43 17.79
C GLY A 292 -19.84 -15.59 18.24
N THR A 293 -20.71 -15.30 19.21
CA THR A 293 -21.86 -16.16 19.51
C THR A 293 -22.80 -16.25 18.31
N GLU A 294 -23.65 -17.28 18.25
CA GLU A 294 -24.60 -17.47 17.14
C GLU A 294 -25.49 -16.25 16.90
N ILE A 295 -25.96 -15.63 17.97
CA ILE A 295 -26.78 -14.41 17.90
C ILE A 295 -25.95 -13.25 17.33
N ALA A 296 -24.72 -13.05 17.80
CA ALA A 296 -23.85 -11.99 17.31
C ALA A 296 -23.51 -12.18 15.83
N ARG A 297 -23.21 -13.41 15.41
CA ARG A 297 -22.99 -13.80 14.01
C ARG A 297 -24.19 -13.47 13.13
N ALA A 298 -25.39 -13.85 13.55
CA ALA A 298 -26.61 -13.59 12.81
C ALA A 298 -26.89 -12.07 12.65
N VAL A 299 -26.70 -11.28 13.72
CA VAL A 299 -26.89 -9.82 13.68
C VAL A 299 -25.89 -9.14 12.72
N LEU A 300 -24.61 -9.50 12.78
CA LEU A 300 -23.58 -8.95 11.91
C LEU A 300 -23.78 -9.34 10.43
N LEU A 301 -24.23 -10.56 10.18
CA LEU A 301 -24.63 -11.00 8.83
C LEU A 301 -25.87 -10.25 8.33
N ALA A 302 -26.87 -10.00 9.18
CA ALA A 302 -28.04 -9.23 8.81
C ALA A 302 -27.68 -7.78 8.42
N LEU A 303 -26.73 -7.15 9.13
CA LEU A 303 -26.19 -5.85 8.73
C LEU A 303 -25.45 -5.94 7.38
N SER A 304 -24.69 -7.02 7.15
CA SER A 304 -23.99 -7.25 5.88
C SER A 304 -24.96 -7.41 4.70
N VAL A 305 -26.11 -8.07 4.90
CA VAL A 305 -27.20 -8.17 3.90
C VAL A 305 -27.69 -6.77 3.50
N VAL A 306 -27.90 -5.87 4.45
CA VAL A 306 -28.31 -4.48 4.17
C VAL A 306 -27.26 -3.76 3.31
N VAL A 307 -25.97 -3.92 3.64
CA VAL A 307 -24.89 -3.27 2.90
C VAL A 307 -24.77 -3.82 1.47
N TYR A 308 -24.88 -5.14 1.25
CA TYR A 308 -24.92 -5.72 -0.09
C TYR A 308 -26.13 -5.22 -0.89
N GLY A 309 -27.31 -5.15 -0.27
CA GLY A 309 -28.53 -4.62 -0.89
C GLY A 309 -28.38 -3.15 -1.30
N LEU A 310 -27.82 -2.31 -0.43
CA LEU A 310 -27.53 -0.90 -0.75
C LEU A 310 -26.47 -0.76 -1.85
N SER A 311 -25.52 -1.71 -1.93
CA SER A 311 -24.45 -1.69 -2.94
C SER A 311 -24.95 -1.88 -4.37
N ILE A 312 -26.12 -2.49 -4.57
CA ILE A 312 -26.77 -2.63 -5.89
C ILE A 312 -27.01 -1.26 -6.54
N PHE A 313 -27.39 -0.24 -5.74
CA PHE A 313 -27.64 1.10 -6.25
C PHE A 313 -26.38 1.80 -6.77
N ILE A 314 -25.19 1.41 -6.28
CA ILE A 314 -23.92 2.07 -6.63
C ILE A 314 -23.62 1.94 -8.13
N ALA A 315 -23.97 0.79 -8.73
CA ALA A 315 -23.77 0.56 -10.16
C ALA A 315 -24.51 1.58 -11.06
N HIS A 316 -25.52 2.28 -10.52
CA HIS A 316 -26.34 3.24 -11.27
C HIS A 316 -26.33 4.63 -10.61
N TYR A 317 -25.44 4.86 -9.66
CA TYR A 317 -25.27 6.16 -9.02
C TYR A 317 -24.25 7.00 -9.81
N HIS A 318 -24.59 8.25 -10.11
CA HIS A 318 -23.78 9.26 -10.79
C HIS A 318 -22.90 8.74 -11.95
N GLY A 319 -23.48 8.00 -12.88
CA GLY A 319 -22.79 7.48 -14.08
C GLY A 319 -22.26 6.07 -13.93
N GLY A 320 -22.23 5.50 -12.71
CA GLY A 320 -21.93 4.09 -12.47
C GLY A 320 -20.59 3.62 -13.02
N ILE A 321 -20.49 2.31 -13.23
CA ILE A 321 -19.37 1.66 -13.93
C ILE A 321 -19.60 1.80 -15.43
N ILE A 322 -18.59 2.23 -16.19
CA ILE A 322 -18.74 2.56 -17.62
C ILE A 322 -18.99 1.31 -18.46
N SER A 323 -18.23 0.24 -18.24
CA SER A 323 -18.36 -1.00 -19.00
C SER A 323 -19.58 -1.81 -18.54
N PRO A 324 -20.47 -2.23 -19.47
CA PRO A 324 -21.67 -2.99 -19.11
C PRO A 324 -21.34 -4.37 -18.54
N TYR A 325 -20.29 -5.02 -19.04
CA TYR A 325 -19.82 -6.32 -18.52
C TYR A 325 -19.34 -6.20 -17.07
N LEU A 326 -18.56 -5.16 -16.77
CA LEU A 326 -18.07 -4.93 -15.41
C LEU A 326 -19.19 -4.51 -14.45
N SER A 327 -20.16 -3.71 -14.94
CA SER A 327 -21.36 -3.38 -14.16
C SER A 327 -22.18 -4.63 -13.83
N ALA A 328 -22.35 -5.55 -14.78
CA ALA A 328 -23.05 -6.82 -14.55
C ALA A 328 -22.27 -7.73 -13.58
N ALA A 329 -20.95 -7.79 -13.69
CA ALA A 329 -20.08 -8.55 -12.78
C ALA A 329 -20.15 -8.02 -11.33
N PHE A 330 -20.15 -6.69 -11.16
CA PHE A 330 -20.31 -6.10 -9.83
C PHE A 330 -21.71 -6.35 -9.25
N LEU A 331 -22.78 -6.13 -10.05
CA LEU A 331 -24.16 -6.36 -9.62
C LEU A 331 -24.42 -7.82 -9.25
N SER A 332 -23.93 -8.78 -10.05
CA SER A 332 -24.04 -10.21 -9.74
C SER A 332 -23.32 -10.54 -8.44
N THR A 333 -22.13 -9.97 -8.20
CA THR A 333 -21.42 -10.14 -6.93
C THR A 333 -22.23 -9.58 -5.74
N CYS A 334 -22.87 -8.42 -5.87
CA CYS A 334 -23.76 -7.87 -4.84
C CYS A 334 -24.96 -8.79 -4.56
N ILE A 335 -25.62 -9.30 -5.61
CA ILE A 335 -26.82 -10.14 -5.48
C ILE A 335 -26.45 -11.50 -4.88
N THR A 336 -25.38 -12.12 -5.36
CA THR A 336 -24.91 -13.39 -4.81
C THR A 336 -24.49 -13.22 -3.35
N GLY A 337 -23.77 -12.15 -3.00
CA GLY A 337 -23.40 -11.86 -1.61
C GLY A 337 -24.60 -11.58 -0.70
N PHE A 338 -25.63 -10.91 -1.23
CA PHE A 338 -26.90 -10.70 -0.53
C PHE A 338 -27.60 -12.03 -0.24
N LEU A 339 -27.74 -12.89 -1.25
CA LEU A 339 -28.41 -14.19 -1.13
C LEU A 339 -27.64 -15.17 -0.26
N SER A 340 -26.31 -15.24 -0.39
CA SER A 340 -25.46 -16.14 0.41
C SER A 340 -25.54 -15.79 1.89
N CYS A 341 -25.42 -14.51 2.26
CA CYS A 341 -25.58 -14.09 3.65
C CYS A 341 -26.97 -14.43 4.21
N LEU A 342 -28.04 -14.28 3.43
CA LEU A 342 -29.40 -14.67 3.84
C LEU A 342 -29.51 -16.19 4.07
N ILE A 343 -28.97 -17.01 3.17
CA ILE A 343 -28.97 -18.46 3.33
C ILE A 343 -28.16 -18.87 4.56
N ILE A 344 -26.99 -18.25 4.80
CA ILE A 344 -26.16 -18.54 5.97
C ILE A 344 -26.89 -18.17 7.27
N ILE A 345 -27.64 -17.05 7.31
CA ILE A 345 -28.48 -16.72 8.48
C ILE A 345 -29.52 -17.82 8.75
N ILE A 346 -30.18 -18.34 7.71
CA ILE A 346 -31.14 -19.45 7.85
C ILE A 346 -30.44 -20.72 8.35
N LEU A 347 -29.25 -21.04 7.84
CA LEU A 347 -28.46 -22.18 8.30
C LEU A 347 -28.05 -22.07 9.76
N LEU A 348 -27.62 -20.88 10.20
CA LEU A 348 -27.28 -20.61 11.60
C LEU A 348 -28.50 -20.74 12.53
N ILE A 349 -29.68 -20.25 12.12
CA ILE A 349 -30.91 -20.37 12.93
C ILE A 349 -31.41 -21.82 13.00
N THR A 350 -31.19 -22.61 11.94
CA THR A 350 -31.62 -24.01 11.87
C THR A 350 -30.57 -25.00 12.39
N ASP A 351 -29.42 -24.50 12.88
CA ASP A 351 -28.27 -25.26 13.34
C ASP A 351 -27.81 -26.34 12.33
N LYS A 352 -27.83 -25.98 11.04
CA LYS A 352 -27.39 -26.84 9.94
C LYS A 352 -26.06 -26.39 9.39
N GLN A 353 -25.16 -27.34 9.17
CA GLN A 353 -23.86 -27.09 8.55
C GLN A 353 -23.99 -26.94 7.02
N ALA A 354 -23.23 -26.00 6.47
CA ALA A 354 -23.01 -25.84 5.04
C ALA A 354 -22.10 -26.96 4.51
N THR A 355 -22.52 -27.55 3.39
CA THR A 355 -21.79 -28.61 2.67
C THR A 355 -21.24 -28.08 1.35
N PHE A 356 -20.45 -28.89 0.66
CA PHE A 356 -19.81 -28.56 -0.62
C PHE A 356 -20.83 -28.14 -1.70
N ILE A 357 -22.06 -28.64 -1.62
CA ILE A 357 -23.17 -28.25 -2.49
C ILE A 357 -23.41 -26.74 -2.44
N PHE A 358 -23.27 -26.11 -1.28
CA PHE A 358 -23.46 -24.66 -1.14
C PHE A 358 -22.47 -23.86 -2.00
N LEU A 359 -21.21 -24.31 -2.12
CA LEU A 359 -20.20 -23.64 -2.95
C LEU A 359 -20.50 -23.76 -4.44
N ILE A 360 -20.95 -24.94 -4.89
CA ILE A 360 -21.37 -25.14 -6.28
C ILE A 360 -22.58 -24.23 -6.56
N CYS A 361 -23.57 -24.21 -5.66
CA CYS A 361 -24.73 -23.34 -5.75
C CYS A 361 -24.33 -21.86 -5.81
N PHE A 362 -23.36 -21.42 -5.00
CA PHE A 362 -22.85 -20.05 -5.02
C PHE A 362 -22.32 -19.65 -6.40
N GLY A 363 -21.50 -20.51 -7.03
CA GLY A 363 -20.99 -20.28 -8.38
C GLY A 363 -22.08 -20.24 -9.44
N ILE A 364 -23.06 -21.15 -9.38
CA ILE A 364 -24.21 -21.19 -10.30
C ILE A 364 -25.07 -19.93 -10.15
N VAL A 365 -25.39 -19.53 -8.91
CA VAL A 365 -26.19 -18.32 -8.63
C VAL A 365 -25.48 -17.09 -9.16
N TRP A 366 -24.15 -16.99 -9.01
CA TRP A 366 -23.38 -15.89 -9.59
C TRP A 366 -23.45 -15.87 -11.12
N ALA A 367 -23.31 -17.01 -11.78
CA ALA A 367 -23.40 -17.09 -13.25
C ALA A 367 -24.80 -16.71 -13.77
N VAL A 368 -25.86 -17.19 -13.13
CA VAL A 368 -27.25 -16.84 -13.48
C VAL A 368 -27.52 -15.35 -13.22
N ALA A 369 -27.09 -14.83 -12.07
CA ALA A 369 -27.20 -13.41 -11.75
C ALA A 369 -26.43 -12.55 -12.74
N PHE A 370 -25.25 -12.98 -13.19
CA PHE A 370 -24.46 -12.27 -14.19
C PHE A 370 -25.20 -12.12 -15.52
N ILE A 371 -25.75 -13.21 -16.05
CA ILE A 371 -26.54 -13.19 -17.30
C ILE A 371 -27.77 -12.28 -17.13
N GLY A 372 -28.51 -12.41 -16.03
CA GLY A 372 -29.67 -11.58 -15.74
C GLY A 372 -29.32 -10.09 -15.63
N CYS A 373 -28.26 -9.75 -14.90
CA CYS A 373 -27.78 -8.37 -14.75
C CYS A 373 -27.26 -7.79 -16.06
N LEU A 374 -26.64 -8.59 -16.94
CA LEU A 374 -26.20 -8.14 -18.25
C LEU A 374 -27.40 -7.76 -19.12
N MET A 375 -28.46 -8.58 -19.14
CA MET A 375 -29.71 -8.26 -19.82
C MET A 375 -30.36 -6.99 -19.27
N ILE A 376 -30.45 -6.86 -17.94
CA ILE A 376 -31.03 -5.68 -17.27
C ILE A 376 -30.22 -4.42 -17.60
N THR A 377 -28.89 -4.48 -17.51
CA THR A 377 -28.02 -3.32 -17.79
C THR A 377 -28.14 -2.86 -19.24
N ASN A 378 -28.18 -3.80 -20.18
CA ASN A 378 -28.41 -3.50 -21.60
C ASN A 378 -29.79 -2.89 -21.85
N TRP A 379 -30.84 -3.44 -21.22
CA TRP A 379 -32.20 -2.92 -21.33
C TRP A 379 -32.33 -1.49 -20.77
N ILE A 380 -31.72 -1.21 -19.62
CA ILE A 380 -31.67 0.15 -19.05
C ILE A 380 -30.94 1.10 -20.01
N ARG A 381 -29.83 0.66 -20.62
CA ARG A 381 -29.09 1.44 -21.61
C ARG A 381 -29.95 1.77 -22.83
N THR A 382 -30.64 0.79 -23.41
CA THR A 382 -31.55 0.99 -24.55
C THR A 382 -32.65 1.99 -24.22
N ARG A 383 -33.27 1.89 -23.03
CA ARG A 383 -34.28 2.87 -22.58
C ARG A 383 -33.75 4.30 -22.48
N ARG A 384 -32.50 4.45 -22.04
CA ARG A 384 -31.85 5.77 -21.99
C ARG A 384 -31.63 6.31 -23.41
N LEU A 385 -31.18 5.47 -24.35
CA LEU A 385 -31.00 5.88 -25.76
C LEU A 385 -32.32 6.32 -26.41
N ILE A 386 -33.41 5.56 -26.21
CA ILE A 386 -34.76 5.96 -26.70
C ILE A 386 -35.20 7.31 -26.10
N LEU A 387 -34.85 7.59 -24.84
CA LEU A 387 -35.10 8.89 -24.23
C LEU A 387 -34.30 10.00 -24.92
N LEU A 388 -33.05 9.73 -25.28
CA LEU A 388 -32.20 10.68 -26.02
C LEU A 388 -32.75 10.96 -27.42
N ASP A 389 -33.22 9.93 -28.15
CA ASP A 389 -33.90 10.10 -29.45
C ASP A 389 -35.10 11.04 -29.31
N ALA A 390 -35.95 10.80 -28.31
CA ALA A 390 -37.12 11.63 -28.04
C ALA A 390 -36.79 13.09 -27.65
N ILE A 391 -35.58 13.36 -27.14
CA ILE A 391 -35.09 14.71 -26.80
C ILE A 391 -34.59 15.43 -28.06
N ILE A 392 -33.99 14.71 -29.02
CA ILE A 392 -33.63 15.29 -30.32
C ILE A 392 -34.90 15.72 -31.07
N ASP A 393 -35.91 14.85 -31.09
CA ASP A 393 -37.14 15.11 -31.83
C ASP A 393 -37.99 16.22 -31.19
N ASN A 394 -38.00 16.31 -29.85
CA ASN A 394 -38.78 17.30 -29.10
C ASN A 394 -38.03 17.78 -27.85
N GLU A 395 -37.69 19.07 -27.80
CA GLU A 395 -36.99 19.69 -26.66
C GLU A 395 -37.76 19.54 -25.34
N GLU A 396 -39.10 19.57 -25.37
CA GLU A 396 -39.95 19.37 -24.19
C GLU A 396 -39.76 18.00 -23.51
N SER A 397 -39.30 16.98 -24.26
CA SER A 397 -38.98 15.66 -23.70
C SER A 397 -37.85 15.72 -22.66
N PHE A 398 -37.03 16.78 -22.65
CA PHE A 398 -36.01 16.98 -21.62
C PHE A 398 -36.60 17.10 -20.21
N SER A 399 -37.87 17.52 -20.09
CA SER A 399 -38.61 17.54 -18.83
C SER A 399 -38.69 16.16 -18.14
N LYS A 400 -38.64 15.06 -18.92
CA LYS A 400 -38.63 13.67 -18.43
C LYS A 400 -37.40 13.35 -17.56
N ILE A 401 -36.29 14.06 -17.73
CA ILE A 401 -35.13 13.96 -16.85
C ILE A 401 -35.43 14.72 -15.55
N LYS A 402 -35.76 13.99 -14.48
CA LYS A 402 -36.21 14.59 -13.20
C LYS A 402 -35.07 14.97 -12.27
N SER A 403 -33.89 14.36 -12.37
CA SER A 403 -32.79 14.58 -11.44
C SER A 403 -31.42 14.71 -12.12
N PRO A 404 -30.46 15.42 -11.51
CA PRO A 404 -29.07 15.48 -11.97
C PRO A 404 -28.40 14.10 -12.04
N ASN A 405 -28.77 13.17 -11.15
CA ASN A 405 -28.27 11.79 -11.22
C ASN A 405 -28.75 11.09 -12.50
N HIS A 406 -30.02 11.24 -12.85
CA HIS A 406 -30.56 10.70 -14.09
C HIS A 406 -29.89 11.33 -15.31
N LEU A 407 -29.65 12.64 -15.31
CA LEU A 407 -28.90 13.34 -16.37
C LEU A 407 -27.50 12.73 -16.58
N VAL A 408 -26.73 12.54 -15.51
CA VAL A 408 -25.37 11.96 -15.61
C VAL A 408 -25.42 10.54 -16.19
N ASN A 409 -26.36 9.71 -15.73
CA ASN A 409 -26.53 8.35 -16.21
C ASN A 409 -26.96 8.27 -17.69
N VAL A 410 -27.79 9.21 -18.15
CA VAL A 410 -28.20 9.34 -19.55
C VAL A 410 -27.03 9.85 -20.40
N ALA A 411 -26.29 10.86 -19.93
CA ALA A 411 -25.12 11.40 -20.63
C ALA A 411 -24.05 10.33 -20.84
N VAL A 412 -23.66 9.57 -19.80
CA VAL A 412 -22.67 8.49 -19.93
C VAL A 412 -23.11 7.43 -20.92
N ALA A 413 -24.38 7.01 -20.89
CA ALA A 413 -24.92 6.05 -21.85
C ALA A 413 -24.94 6.60 -23.29
N GLY A 414 -25.28 7.89 -23.46
CA GLY A 414 -25.32 8.54 -24.77
C GLY A 414 -23.92 8.78 -25.36
N PHE A 415 -22.93 9.18 -24.55
CA PHE A 415 -21.54 9.29 -25.02
C PHE A 415 -20.91 7.92 -25.31
N ALA A 416 -21.25 6.88 -24.53
CA ALA A 416 -20.79 5.52 -24.81
C ALA A 416 -21.34 4.93 -26.12
N ALA A 417 -22.45 5.46 -26.64
CA ALA A 417 -23.03 5.07 -27.92
C ALA A 417 -22.87 6.15 -29.01
N SER A 418 -22.09 7.21 -28.74
CA SER A 418 -21.87 8.34 -29.67
C SER A 418 -23.16 8.97 -30.21
N HIS A 419 -24.14 9.15 -29.34
CA HIS A 419 -25.43 9.67 -29.71
C HIS A 419 -25.35 11.15 -30.16
N PRO A 420 -26.05 11.58 -31.23
CA PRO A 420 -25.94 12.94 -31.77
C PRO A 420 -26.26 14.07 -30.77
N ALA A 421 -27.22 13.86 -29.86
CA ALA A 421 -27.55 14.81 -28.78
C ALA A 421 -26.40 15.06 -27.78
N CYS A 422 -25.52 14.09 -27.60
CA CYS A 422 -24.35 14.22 -26.74
C CYS A 422 -23.20 14.91 -27.48
N ILE A 423 -22.97 14.54 -28.73
CA ILE A 423 -21.90 15.10 -29.58
C ILE A 423 -22.17 16.58 -29.88
N SER A 424 -23.42 16.98 -30.10
CA SER A 424 -23.82 18.38 -30.30
C SER A 424 -23.85 19.23 -29.01
N TRP A 425 -23.52 18.64 -27.86
CA TRP A 425 -23.56 19.25 -26.53
C TRP A 425 -24.94 19.74 -26.06
N THR A 426 -26.02 19.50 -26.81
CA THR A 426 -27.38 20.00 -26.51
C THR A 426 -27.91 19.45 -25.19
N LEU A 427 -27.77 18.13 -24.97
CA LEU A 427 -28.19 17.47 -23.71
C LEU A 427 -27.56 18.13 -22.47
N LEU A 428 -26.26 18.42 -22.55
CA LEU A 428 -25.50 18.98 -21.43
C LEU A 428 -25.83 20.45 -21.21
N ARG A 429 -26.06 21.23 -22.28
CA ARG A 429 -26.54 22.62 -22.18
C ARG A 429 -27.89 22.68 -21.45
N TYR A 430 -28.88 21.89 -21.87
CA TYR A 430 -30.19 21.81 -21.21
C TYR A 430 -30.09 21.39 -19.73
N GLY A 431 -29.19 20.45 -19.41
CA GLY A 431 -28.96 20.02 -18.03
C GLY A 431 -28.40 21.11 -17.13
N VAL A 432 -27.50 21.92 -17.67
CA VAL A 432 -26.84 22.99 -16.93
C VAL A 432 -27.77 24.20 -16.77
N ASP A 433 -28.63 24.46 -17.75
CA ASP A 433 -29.66 25.51 -17.66
C ASP A 433 -30.77 25.14 -16.67
N LYS A 434 -31.15 23.87 -16.61
CA LYS A 434 -32.15 23.36 -15.64
C LYS A 434 -31.61 23.29 -14.20
N TRP A 435 -30.34 22.91 -14.02
CA TRP A 435 -29.71 22.80 -12.69
C TRP A 435 -28.41 23.62 -12.57
N PRO A 436 -28.48 24.96 -12.62
CA PRO A 436 -27.30 25.83 -12.71
C PRO A 436 -26.44 25.84 -11.45
N GLN A 437 -27.00 25.47 -10.30
CA GLN A 437 -26.27 25.37 -9.02
C GLN A 437 -25.72 23.97 -8.74
N ASN A 438 -26.09 22.94 -9.52
CA ASN A 438 -25.67 21.58 -9.23
C ASN A 438 -24.26 21.32 -9.78
N GLN A 439 -23.32 20.98 -8.90
CA GLN A 439 -21.92 20.72 -9.28
C GLN A 439 -21.73 19.54 -10.26
N MET A 440 -22.58 18.50 -10.21
CA MET A 440 -22.41 17.28 -11.01
C MET A 440 -22.81 17.50 -12.47
N ALA A 441 -23.81 18.35 -12.73
CA ALA A 441 -24.20 18.74 -14.09
C ALA A 441 -23.05 19.47 -14.81
N TRP A 442 -22.39 20.39 -14.11
CA TRP A 442 -21.20 21.08 -14.61
C TRP A 442 -19.99 20.16 -14.74
N PHE A 443 -19.79 19.24 -13.78
CA PHE A 443 -18.68 18.30 -13.80
C PHE A 443 -18.74 17.36 -15.00
N ILE A 444 -19.90 16.75 -15.26
CA ILE A 444 -20.03 15.81 -16.38
C ILE A 444 -19.89 16.53 -17.73
N TYR A 445 -20.38 17.77 -17.83
CA TYR A 445 -20.18 18.60 -19.02
C TYR A 445 -18.68 18.89 -19.24
N ALA A 446 -17.99 19.39 -18.22
CA ALA A 446 -16.56 19.68 -18.31
C ALA A 446 -15.73 18.42 -18.61
N LYS A 447 -16.11 17.28 -18.04
CA LYS A 447 -15.40 15.99 -18.22
C LYS A 447 -15.45 15.51 -19.66
N PHE A 448 -16.62 15.47 -20.30
CA PHE A 448 -16.72 15.06 -21.71
C PHE A 448 -16.16 16.10 -22.67
N VAL A 449 -16.37 17.40 -22.41
CA VAL A 449 -15.74 18.48 -23.21
C VAL A 449 -14.21 18.40 -23.15
N SER A 450 -13.65 18.01 -22.00
CA SER A 450 -12.20 17.87 -21.85
C SER A 450 -11.58 16.78 -22.72
N ILE A 451 -12.35 15.85 -23.30
CA ILE A 451 -11.83 14.87 -24.26
C ILE A 451 -11.37 15.57 -25.56
N TYR A 452 -12.01 16.67 -25.95
CA TYR A 452 -11.80 17.30 -27.25
C TYR A 452 -10.91 18.55 -27.14
N PRO A 453 -9.73 18.59 -27.78
CA PRO A 453 -8.86 19.76 -27.78
C PRO A 453 -9.50 21.00 -28.44
N GLU A 454 -10.31 20.81 -29.49
CA GLU A 454 -11.00 21.88 -30.22
C GLU A 454 -12.05 22.61 -29.36
N GLU A 455 -12.58 21.95 -28.34
CA GLU A 455 -13.58 22.48 -27.41
C GLU A 455 -12.95 23.15 -26.17
N THR A 456 -11.69 23.58 -26.25
CA THR A 456 -11.03 24.28 -25.12
C THR A 456 -11.72 25.62 -24.79
N GLN A 457 -12.37 26.27 -25.77
CA GLN A 457 -13.14 27.50 -25.54
C GLN A 457 -14.44 27.26 -24.75
N THR A 458 -15.16 26.17 -25.05
CA THR A 458 -16.35 25.77 -24.26
C THR A 458 -15.93 25.35 -22.85
N LEU A 459 -14.79 24.70 -22.67
CA LEU A 459 -14.22 24.42 -21.35
C LEU A 459 -13.92 25.71 -20.56
N ALA A 460 -13.37 26.75 -21.22
CA ALA A 460 -13.14 28.06 -20.62
C ALA A 460 -14.45 28.77 -20.24
N TRP A 461 -15.48 28.65 -21.08
CA TRP A 461 -16.82 29.16 -20.78
C TRP A 461 -17.44 28.47 -19.56
N ILE A 462 -17.33 27.13 -19.46
CA ILE A 462 -17.78 26.36 -18.30
C ILE A 462 -17.09 26.86 -17.03
N PHE A 463 -15.76 27.03 -17.06
CA PHE A 463 -14.98 27.56 -15.94
C PHE A 463 -15.52 28.90 -15.44
N ARG A 464 -15.76 29.86 -16.35
CA ARG A 464 -16.30 31.19 -16.02
C ARG A 464 -17.73 31.11 -15.46
N LYS A 465 -18.59 30.28 -16.05
CA LYS A 465 -19.98 30.12 -15.58
C LYS A 465 -20.07 29.50 -14.20
N ILE A 466 -19.23 28.53 -13.85
CA ILE A 466 -19.17 27.96 -12.49
C ILE A 466 -18.78 29.04 -11.47
N ILE A 467 -17.88 29.96 -11.83
CA ILE A 467 -17.51 31.11 -10.99
C ILE A 467 -18.67 32.10 -10.86
N ALA A 468 -19.29 32.47 -11.98
CA ALA A 468 -20.41 33.42 -12.02
C ALA A 468 -21.63 32.91 -11.21
N ASN A 469 -21.97 31.64 -11.37
CA ASN A 469 -23.07 30.97 -10.67
C ASN A 469 -22.73 30.61 -9.21
N LYS A 470 -21.50 30.89 -8.74
CA LYS A 470 -21.02 30.60 -7.39
C LYS A 470 -21.24 29.14 -6.95
N VAL A 471 -21.11 28.20 -7.89
CA VAL A 471 -21.27 26.77 -7.61
C VAL A 471 -20.19 26.33 -6.61
N LYS A 472 -20.63 25.71 -5.51
CA LYS A 472 -19.79 25.18 -4.44
C LYS A 472 -19.74 23.65 -4.50
N GLY A 473 -18.66 23.08 -3.99
CA GLY A 473 -18.46 21.63 -3.86
C GLY A 473 -17.14 21.12 -4.43
N SER A 474 -16.80 19.88 -4.12
CA SER A 474 -15.54 19.23 -4.52
C SER A 474 -15.44 19.03 -6.03
N ALA A 475 -16.53 18.65 -6.70
CA ALA A 475 -16.55 18.47 -8.15
C ALA A 475 -16.35 19.81 -8.87
N ALA A 476 -17.00 20.88 -8.40
CA ALA A 476 -16.81 22.22 -8.95
C ALA A 476 -15.38 22.77 -8.74
N LYS A 477 -14.74 22.44 -7.61
CA LYS A 477 -13.33 22.76 -7.35
C LYS A 477 -12.41 22.01 -8.33
N THR A 478 -12.67 20.71 -8.53
CA THR A 478 -11.94 19.86 -9.49
C THR A 478 -12.05 20.42 -10.90
N VAL A 479 -13.25 20.82 -11.34
CA VAL A 479 -13.43 21.46 -12.66
C VAL A 479 -12.56 22.71 -12.77
N LYS A 480 -12.55 23.59 -11.76
CA LYS A 480 -11.76 24.83 -11.78
C LYS A 480 -10.25 24.56 -11.88
N GLU A 481 -9.73 23.63 -11.07
CA GLU A 481 -8.30 23.37 -11.01
C GLU A 481 -7.80 22.62 -12.25
N GLN A 482 -8.53 21.61 -12.70
CA GLN A 482 -8.09 20.76 -13.80
C GLN A 482 -8.39 21.34 -15.19
N SER A 483 -9.48 22.09 -15.37
CA SER A 483 -9.71 22.80 -16.66
C SER A 483 -8.59 23.77 -16.99
N LEU A 484 -8.09 24.51 -15.99
CA LEU A 484 -6.97 25.41 -16.14
C LEU A 484 -5.66 24.65 -16.41
N SER A 485 -5.45 23.48 -15.81
CA SER A 485 -4.29 22.63 -16.12
C SER A 485 -4.32 22.12 -17.56
N ILE A 486 -5.47 21.60 -18.01
CA ILE A 486 -5.66 21.08 -19.37
C ILE A 486 -5.50 22.22 -20.40
N ALA A 487 -6.07 23.39 -20.11
CA ALA A 487 -5.94 24.56 -20.98
C ALA A 487 -4.49 25.00 -21.15
N ARG A 488 -3.68 25.00 -20.08
CA ARG A 488 -2.24 25.33 -20.15
C ARG A 488 -1.46 24.31 -20.99
N GLN A 489 -1.78 23.03 -20.87
CA GLN A 489 -1.15 21.97 -21.68
C GLN A 489 -1.44 22.11 -23.18
N ARG A 490 -2.61 22.67 -23.51
CA ARG A 490 -3.08 22.90 -24.88
C ARG A 490 -2.69 24.28 -25.43
N GLU A 491 -2.09 25.18 -24.66
CA GLU A 491 -1.86 26.58 -25.06
C GLU A 491 -0.58 26.75 -25.91
N PRO A 492 -0.69 27.04 -27.23
CA PRO A 492 0.49 27.24 -28.08
C PRO A 492 1.01 28.69 -28.05
N ASN A 493 0.16 29.64 -27.66
CA ASN A 493 0.40 31.08 -27.76
C ASN A 493 0.99 31.66 -26.47
N LEU A 494 1.57 32.86 -26.56
CA LEU A 494 2.11 33.56 -25.39
C LEU A 494 1.02 34.31 -24.64
N SER A 495 0.41 33.68 -23.63
CA SER A 495 -0.53 34.36 -22.73
C SER A 495 0.16 35.41 -21.85
N PRO A 496 -0.58 36.42 -21.36
CA PRO A 496 -0.02 37.41 -20.43
C PRO A 496 0.53 36.77 -19.14
N ASP A 497 -0.14 35.73 -18.59
CA ASP A 497 0.36 34.96 -17.43
C ASP A 497 1.70 34.28 -17.75
N LEU A 498 1.80 33.62 -18.91
CA LEU A 498 3.03 32.98 -19.34
C LEU A 498 4.15 33.99 -19.58
N LYS A 499 3.85 35.14 -20.21
CA LYS A 499 4.81 36.22 -20.45
C LYS A 499 5.37 36.77 -19.13
N LEU A 500 4.53 36.98 -18.11
CA LEU A 500 4.99 37.42 -16.80
C LEU A 500 5.93 36.39 -16.13
N LYS A 501 5.58 35.11 -16.17
CA LYS A 501 6.42 34.02 -15.64
C LYS A 501 7.75 33.91 -16.37
N LEU A 502 7.72 33.96 -17.70
CA LEU A 502 8.92 33.85 -18.52
C LEU A 502 9.85 35.07 -18.35
N ASN A 503 9.29 36.27 -18.18
CA ASN A 503 10.05 37.47 -17.84
C ASN A 503 10.67 37.37 -16.44
N HIS A 504 9.96 36.83 -15.44
CA HIS A 504 10.50 36.61 -14.10
C HIS A 504 11.71 35.66 -14.16
N VAL A 505 11.54 34.51 -14.82
CA VAL A 505 12.62 33.53 -14.98
C VAL A 505 13.77 34.11 -15.80
N SER A 506 13.50 34.88 -16.85
CA SER A 506 14.55 35.55 -17.62
C SER A 506 15.41 36.51 -16.78
N LYS A 507 14.81 37.22 -15.82
CA LYS A 507 15.56 38.04 -14.85
C LYS A 507 16.43 37.16 -13.94
N HIS A 508 15.88 36.06 -13.46
CA HIS A 508 16.61 35.10 -12.64
C HIS A 508 17.82 34.52 -13.38
N LEU A 509 17.63 34.07 -14.63
CA LEU A 509 18.70 33.59 -15.52
C LEU A 509 19.81 34.62 -15.72
N THR A 510 19.45 35.88 -15.87
CA THR A 510 20.43 36.98 -16.03
C THR A 510 21.25 37.16 -14.75
N SER A 511 20.60 37.10 -13.58
CA SER A 511 21.29 37.10 -12.28
C SER A 511 22.24 35.91 -12.12
N THR A 512 21.79 34.71 -12.49
CA THR A 512 22.61 33.48 -12.47
C THR A 512 23.84 33.60 -13.37
N LYS A 513 23.72 34.18 -14.56
CA LYS A 513 24.87 34.48 -15.44
C LYS A 513 25.89 35.41 -14.77
N HIS A 514 25.44 36.45 -14.08
CA HIS A 514 26.35 37.34 -13.35
C HIS A 514 27.09 36.63 -12.21
N LYS A 515 26.42 35.72 -11.50
CA LYS A 515 27.06 34.91 -10.46
C LYS A 515 28.06 33.92 -11.03
N LEU A 516 27.74 33.27 -12.16
CA LEU A 516 28.67 32.38 -12.86
C LEU A 516 29.90 33.15 -13.37
N ARG A 517 29.69 34.36 -13.90
CA ARG A 517 30.79 35.27 -14.27
C ARG A 517 31.70 35.57 -13.08
N HIS A 518 31.12 35.89 -11.92
CA HIS A 518 31.90 36.17 -10.71
C HIS A 518 32.79 34.98 -10.30
N VAL A 519 32.35 33.73 -10.52
CA VAL A 519 33.19 32.53 -10.30
C VAL A 519 34.43 32.56 -11.22
N TRP A 520 34.24 32.88 -12.49
CA TRP A 520 35.35 32.99 -13.45
C TRP A 520 36.28 34.18 -13.14
N ASP A 521 35.74 35.30 -12.66
CA ASP A 521 36.54 36.43 -12.17
C ASP A 521 37.42 36.01 -10.98
N LEU A 522 36.88 35.23 -10.03
CA LEU A 522 37.64 34.68 -8.88
C LEU A 522 38.70 33.66 -9.31
N ALA A 523 38.41 32.84 -10.33
CA ALA A 523 39.36 31.90 -10.91
C ALA A 523 40.56 32.64 -11.55
N ILE A 524 40.31 33.75 -12.27
CA ILE A 524 41.36 34.62 -12.82
C ILE A 524 42.21 35.25 -11.71
N GLN A 525 41.57 35.65 -10.61
CA GLN A 525 42.21 36.26 -9.44
C GLN A 525 43.00 35.27 -8.57
N GLY A 526 42.77 33.95 -8.72
CA GLY A 526 43.43 32.91 -7.93
C GLY A 526 42.94 32.78 -6.49
N ASN A 527 41.77 33.35 -6.16
CA ASN A 527 41.21 33.31 -4.81
C ASN A 527 40.37 32.02 -4.58
N ILE A 528 41.04 30.95 -4.14
CA ILE A 528 40.45 29.62 -3.98
C ILE A 528 39.42 29.56 -2.82
N SER A 529 39.62 30.32 -1.74
CA SER A 529 38.74 30.27 -0.56
C SER A 529 37.34 30.83 -0.85
N ASP A 530 37.25 31.93 -1.60
CA ASP A 530 35.96 32.55 -1.94
C ASP A 530 35.30 31.88 -3.15
N MET A 531 36.10 31.28 -4.03
CA MET A 531 35.63 30.57 -5.23
C MET A 531 34.68 29.42 -4.87
N GLU A 532 34.91 28.68 -3.78
CA GLU A 532 33.97 27.63 -3.36
C GLU A 532 32.58 28.19 -3.04
N SER A 533 32.52 29.24 -2.22
CA SER A 533 31.24 29.83 -1.80
C SER A 533 30.48 30.45 -2.97
N ALA A 534 31.20 31.04 -3.93
CA ALA A 534 30.64 31.62 -5.15
C ALA A 534 30.16 30.52 -6.10
N THR A 535 30.94 29.44 -6.27
CA THR A 535 30.59 28.29 -7.11
C THR A 535 29.34 27.59 -6.59
N LYS A 536 29.26 27.33 -5.27
CA LYS A 536 28.07 26.74 -4.65
C LYS A 536 26.82 27.58 -4.86
N ARG A 537 26.93 28.91 -4.73
CA ARG A 537 25.81 29.84 -5.00
C ARG A 537 25.40 29.79 -6.48
N ALA A 538 26.35 29.90 -7.40
CA ALA A 538 26.07 29.85 -8.84
C ALA A 538 25.42 28.53 -9.26
N ILE A 539 25.94 27.38 -8.80
CA ILE A 539 25.35 26.06 -9.09
C ILE A 539 23.94 25.98 -8.50
N HIS A 540 23.75 26.41 -7.25
CA HIS A 540 22.43 26.39 -6.63
C HIS A 540 21.40 27.23 -7.42
N ASP A 541 21.78 28.41 -7.91
CA ASP A 541 20.90 29.24 -8.73
C ASP A 541 20.66 28.67 -10.13
N ILE A 542 21.65 27.97 -10.72
CA ILE A 542 21.49 27.23 -11.98
C ILE A 542 20.47 26.09 -11.79
N GLU A 543 20.62 25.29 -10.74
CA GLU A 543 19.69 24.21 -10.39
C GLU A 543 18.28 24.74 -10.12
N GLN A 544 18.16 25.84 -9.38
CA GLN A 544 16.88 26.50 -9.14
C GLN A 544 16.26 27.01 -10.45
N SER A 545 17.06 27.61 -11.34
CA SER A 545 16.59 28.08 -12.64
C SER A 545 16.15 26.94 -13.56
N ASP A 546 16.87 25.81 -13.55
CA ASP A 546 16.50 24.58 -14.28
C ASP A 546 15.15 24.07 -13.78
N ALA A 547 14.99 23.96 -12.46
CA ALA A 547 13.73 23.53 -11.84
C ALA A 547 12.55 24.46 -12.19
N GLU A 548 12.74 25.79 -12.10
CA GLU A 548 11.71 26.78 -12.46
C GLU A 548 11.32 26.69 -13.94
N LEU A 549 12.30 26.57 -14.86
CA LEU A 549 12.03 26.43 -16.28
C LEU A 549 11.37 25.09 -16.63
N LEU A 550 11.84 23.98 -16.04
CA LEU A 550 11.23 22.66 -16.22
C LEU A 550 9.80 22.63 -15.70
N HIS A 551 9.51 23.33 -14.61
CA HIS A 551 8.15 23.47 -14.10
C HIS A 551 7.25 24.23 -15.10
N ILE A 552 7.73 25.33 -15.68
CA ILE A 552 6.99 26.06 -16.73
C ILE A 552 6.82 25.19 -17.98
N PHE A 553 7.87 24.50 -18.41
CA PHE A 553 7.80 23.57 -19.55
C PHE A 553 6.77 22.47 -19.33
N ARG A 554 6.66 21.91 -18.13
CA ARG A 554 5.65 20.89 -17.81
C ARG A 554 4.23 21.45 -17.75
N GLN A 555 4.06 22.70 -17.35
CA GLN A 555 2.76 23.37 -17.41
C GLN A 555 2.35 23.70 -18.86
N PHE A 556 3.31 24.03 -19.71
CA PHE A 556 3.12 24.47 -21.09
C PHE A 556 4.00 23.67 -22.07
N PRO A 557 3.82 22.34 -22.17
CA PRO A 557 4.70 21.46 -22.96
C PRO A 557 4.62 21.75 -24.46
N ASN A 558 3.47 22.20 -24.94
CA ASN A 558 3.21 22.49 -26.35
C ASN A 558 3.39 23.98 -26.71
N ASN A 559 4.23 24.72 -25.95
CA ASN A 559 4.46 26.14 -26.18
C ASN A 559 5.87 26.43 -26.72
N ARG A 560 5.92 27.07 -27.90
CA ARG A 560 7.18 27.38 -28.59
C ARG A 560 8.07 28.37 -27.84
N PHE A 561 7.49 29.28 -27.05
CA PHE A 561 8.26 30.30 -26.33
C PHE A 561 8.97 29.69 -25.12
N VAL A 562 8.35 28.70 -24.49
CA VAL A 562 8.92 27.98 -23.34
C VAL A 562 10.05 27.06 -23.77
N THR A 563 9.84 26.25 -24.82
CA THR A 563 10.89 25.39 -25.39
C THR A 563 12.09 26.21 -25.87
N ARG A 564 11.86 27.36 -26.52
CA ARG A 564 12.93 28.28 -26.94
C ARG A 564 13.71 28.84 -25.75
N GLN A 565 13.03 29.25 -24.68
CA GLN A 565 13.70 29.77 -23.48
C GLN A 565 14.51 28.67 -22.77
N TYR A 566 13.99 27.44 -22.73
CA TYR A 566 14.71 26.30 -22.16
C TYR A 566 15.93 25.89 -23.01
N ALA A 567 15.81 25.92 -24.34
CA ALA A 567 16.94 25.70 -25.25
C ALA A 567 18.06 26.72 -24.98
N ARG A 568 17.74 28.02 -24.86
CA ARG A 568 18.73 29.06 -24.50
C ARG A 568 19.40 28.78 -23.16
N PHE A 569 18.62 28.38 -22.15
CA PHE A 569 19.17 27.99 -20.85
C PHE A 569 20.14 26.80 -20.94
N CYS A 570 19.78 25.77 -21.71
CA CYS A 570 20.63 24.59 -21.91
C CYS A 570 21.98 24.97 -22.54
N ARG A 571 21.96 25.85 -23.55
CA ARG A 571 23.18 26.33 -24.23
C ARG A 571 24.03 27.25 -23.35
N GLU A 572 23.42 28.20 -22.67
CA GLU A 572 24.15 29.32 -22.05
C GLU A 572 24.56 29.08 -20.58
N LEU A 573 23.82 28.25 -19.83
CA LEU A 573 24.08 28.02 -18.41
C LEU A 573 24.34 26.54 -18.08
N LYS A 574 23.63 25.61 -18.73
CA LYS A 574 23.81 24.16 -18.49
C LYS A 574 24.97 23.57 -19.30
N ALA A 575 25.37 24.23 -20.39
CA ALA A 575 26.31 23.71 -21.38
C ALA A 575 25.92 22.30 -21.90
N ASP A 576 24.62 22.05 -22.06
CA ASP A 576 24.05 20.78 -22.52
C ASP A 576 23.63 20.90 -23.98
N GLN A 577 24.54 20.53 -24.88
CA GLN A 577 24.34 20.64 -26.32
C GLN A 577 23.28 19.66 -26.85
N ALA A 578 23.23 18.44 -26.29
CA ALA A 578 22.22 17.45 -26.66
C ALA A 578 20.81 17.93 -26.28
N GLY A 579 20.65 18.42 -25.04
CA GLY A 579 19.39 19.02 -24.58
C GLY A 579 19.01 20.27 -25.36
N TYR A 580 19.99 21.09 -25.78
CA TYR A 580 19.75 22.23 -26.66
C TYR A 580 19.17 21.79 -28.02
N LEU A 581 19.81 20.84 -28.70
CA LEU A 581 19.37 20.33 -30.01
C LEU A 581 17.97 19.72 -29.94
N GLU A 582 17.71 18.88 -28.93
CA GLU A 582 16.39 18.28 -28.71
C GLU A 582 15.31 19.36 -28.53
N MET A 583 15.59 20.41 -27.77
CA MET A 583 14.63 21.47 -27.51
C MET A 583 14.43 22.38 -28.72
N VAL A 584 15.46 22.62 -29.53
CA VAL A 584 15.34 23.33 -30.81
C VAL A 584 14.48 22.54 -31.79
N GLU A 585 14.66 21.22 -31.88
CA GLU A 585 13.83 20.35 -32.71
C GLU A 585 12.35 20.40 -32.26
N LYS A 586 12.10 20.32 -30.94
CA LYS A 586 10.76 20.52 -30.37
C LYS A 586 10.18 21.89 -30.71
N THR A 587 10.99 22.96 -30.64
CA THR A 587 10.54 24.30 -31.07
C THR A 587 10.18 24.33 -32.55
N ARG A 588 10.92 23.64 -33.42
CA ARG A 588 10.61 23.53 -34.86
C ARG A 588 9.30 22.79 -35.11
N TYR A 589 9.05 21.67 -34.42
CA TYR A 589 7.76 20.97 -34.51
C TYR A 589 6.60 21.87 -34.08
N LEU A 590 6.75 22.58 -32.96
CA LEU A 590 5.73 23.51 -32.47
C LEU A 590 5.51 24.72 -33.38
N GLN A 591 6.56 25.22 -34.05
CA GLN A 591 6.45 26.28 -35.07
C GLN A 591 5.66 25.82 -36.29
N ARG A 592 5.79 24.54 -36.67
CA ARG A 592 5.01 23.90 -37.75
C ARG A 592 3.59 23.51 -37.32
N GLY A 593 3.20 23.80 -36.08
CA GLY A 593 1.89 23.45 -35.53
C GLY A 593 1.73 21.98 -35.12
N ILE A 594 2.82 21.21 -35.07
CA ILE A 594 2.82 19.81 -34.64
C ILE A 594 3.00 19.78 -33.11
N THR A 595 2.05 19.17 -32.41
CA THR A 595 2.13 19.01 -30.95
C THR A 595 3.21 17.99 -30.57
N VAL A 596 4.07 18.37 -29.64
CA VAL A 596 5.19 17.52 -29.17
C VAL A 596 4.72 16.55 -28.09
N SER A 597 3.87 17.03 -27.17
CA SER A 597 3.23 16.21 -26.15
C SER A 597 1.81 15.89 -26.57
N LYS A 598 1.47 14.60 -26.59
CA LYS A 598 0.10 14.11 -26.78
C LYS A 598 -0.81 14.64 -25.67
N ASP A 599 -2.08 14.85 -26.01
CA ASP A 599 -3.10 15.24 -25.05
C ASP A 599 -3.67 14.01 -24.35
N GLN A 600 -3.32 13.86 -23.07
CA GLN A 600 -3.75 12.74 -22.24
C GLN A 600 -5.27 12.71 -22.00
N ALA A 601 -5.92 13.88 -21.95
CA ALA A 601 -7.36 13.94 -21.75
C ALA A 601 -8.09 13.34 -22.97
N HIS A 602 -7.56 13.58 -24.16
CA HIS A 602 -8.06 13.03 -25.41
C HIS A 602 -7.78 11.53 -25.51
N GLU A 603 -6.52 11.11 -25.34
CA GLU A 603 -6.09 9.71 -25.48
C GLU A 603 -6.84 8.78 -24.52
N PHE A 604 -6.94 9.13 -23.24
CA PHE A 604 -7.67 8.31 -22.27
C PHE A 604 -9.19 8.36 -22.47
N GLY A 605 -9.73 9.48 -22.97
CA GLY A 605 -11.13 9.59 -23.34
C GLY A 605 -11.49 8.61 -24.47
N MET A 606 -10.71 8.61 -25.54
CA MET A 606 -10.89 7.72 -26.69
C MET A 606 -10.63 6.26 -26.35
N ALA A 607 -9.67 5.97 -25.47
CA ALA A 607 -9.44 4.61 -24.96
C ALA A 607 -10.56 4.11 -24.02
N THR A 608 -11.37 5.00 -23.44
CA THR A 608 -12.51 4.61 -22.59
C THR A 608 -13.79 4.46 -23.41
N PHE A 609 -13.97 5.30 -24.44
CA PHE A 609 -15.15 5.31 -25.31
C PHE A 609 -14.74 5.18 -26.78
N HIS A 610 -14.57 3.94 -27.24
CA HIS A 610 -14.05 3.64 -28.56
C HIS A 610 -14.96 4.11 -29.72
N ASP A 611 -16.26 4.26 -29.44
CA ASP A 611 -17.24 4.64 -30.46
C ASP A 611 -17.26 6.16 -30.71
N LEU A 612 -16.58 6.98 -29.88
CA LEU A 612 -16.55 8.44 -30.03
C LEU A 612 -15.81 8.86 -31.31
N PRO A 613 -16.28 9.91 -32.01
CA PRO A 613 -15.54 10.46 -33.13
C PRO A 613 -14.24 11.11 -32.64
N ASP A 614 -13.16 10.99 -33.41
CA ASP A 614 -11.88 11.65 -33.07
C ASP A 614 -12.01 13.19 -32.96
N LYS A 615 -12.97 13.78 -33.68
CA LYS A 615 -13.25 15.22 -33.67
C LYS A 615 -14.76 15.48 -33.72
N VAL A 616 -15.24 16.43 -32.93
CA VAL A 616 -16.68 16.78 -32.86
C VAL A 616 -17.10 17.74 -33.97
N SER A 617 -16.17 18.52 -34.53
CA SER A 617 -16.44 19.49 -35.59
C SER A 617 -15.84 19.06 -36.94
N LEU A 618 -16.71 18.71 -37.90
CA LEU A 618 -16.39 18.69 -39.34
C LEU A 618 -16.43 20.10 -39.96
N ALA A 619 -17.11 21.05 -39.30
CA ALA A 619 -17.27 22.42 -39.75
C ALA A 619 -16.22 23.34 -39.10
N ASN A 620 -15.02 23.38 -39.70
CA ASN A 620 -14.08 24.53 -39.72
C ASN A 620 -12.71 24.14 -40.32
N ARG A 621 -12.68 23.30 -41.37
CA ARG A 621 -11.44 23.10 -42.15
C ARG A 621 -11.05 24.34 -42.97
N GLU A 622 -11.94 25.32 -43.13
CA GLU A 622 -11.69 26.46 -44.02
C GLU A 622 -11.09 27.70 -43.34
N ASN A 623 -11.02 27.78 -42.00
CA ASN A 623 -10.55 29.00 -41.31
C ASN A 623 -9.27 28.85 -40.50
N MET A 624 -8.48 27.78 -40.70
CA MET A 624 -7.19 27.61 -40.01
C MET A 624 -5.96 27.96 -40.86
N VAL A 625 -6.14 28.71 -41.94
CA VAL A 625 -5.05 29.39 -42.66
C VAL A 625 -5.34 30.89 -42.67
N ASN A 626 -5.25 31.53 -41.51
CA ASN A 626 -5.02 32.96 -41.43
C ASN A 626 -3.62 33.18 -40.84
N PRO A 627 -2.59 33.43 -41.68
CA PRO A 627 -1.24 33.77 -41.23
C PRO A 627 -1.12 35.26 -40.85
N SER A 628 -2.17 35.85 -40.29
CA SER A 628 -2.27 37.29 -40.09
C SER A 628 -2.58 37.67 -38.65
N GLU A 629 -1.79 37.19 -37.69
CA GLU A 629 -1.68 37.83 -36.37
C GLU A 629 -0.22 37.87 -35.91
N SER A 630 0.35 39.08 -35.93
CA SER A 630 1.62 39.50 -35.30
C SER A 630 2.94 38.92 -35.84
N GLN A 631 3.27 39.25 -37.09
CA GLN A 631 4.67 39.31 -37.56
C GLN A 631 5.39 40.53 -36.99
N THR A 632 5.47 40.65 -35.65
CA THR A 632 6.35 41.64 -35.00
C THR A 632 6.87 41.09 -33.68
N ALA A 633 7.70 40.08 -33.78
CA ALA A 633 8.71 39.73 -32.80
C ALA A 633 9.78 38.93 -33.55
N SER A 634 10.75 39.65 -34.11
CA SER A 634 12.01 39.15 -34.68
C SER A 634 12.00 37.68 -35.10
N GLN A 635 11.88 37.46 -36.42
CA GLN A 635 12.67 36.45 -37.12
C GLN A 635 14.15 36.70 -36.80
N LEU A 636 14.58 36.27 -35.62
CA LEU A 636 15.93 35.79 -35.41
C LEU A 636 15.79 34.31 -35.70
N ASP A 637 16.00 33.98 -36.98
CA ASP A 637 16.30 32.64 -37.44
C ASP A 637 17.30 32.05 -36.45
N ILE A 638 16.89 30.98 -35.79
CA ILE A 638 17.87 30.04 -35.24
C ILE A 638 18.14 29.11 -36.42
N ASP A 639 18.82 29.66 -37.44
CA ASP A 639 19.63 28.80 -38.26
C ASP A 639 20.65 28.17 -37.31
N PRO A 640 20.72 26.83 -37.22
CA PRO A 640 21.95 26.25 -36.74
C PRO A 640 22.98 26.70 -37.77
N ASP A 641 24.06 27.33 -37.35
CA ASP A 641 25.23 27.42 -38.22
C ASP A 641 25.58 25.99 -38.63
N GLU A 642 25.15 25.54 -39.81
CA GLU A 642 25.46 24.22 -40.38
C GLU A 642 26.97 24.09 -40.64
N GLU A 643 27.74 25.17 -40.47
CA GLU A 643 29.19 25.19 -40.55
C GLU A 643 29.92 24.66 -39.28
N GLY A 644 29.20 24.30 -38.21
CA GLY A 644 29.80 23.92 -36.91
C GLY A 644 29.88 22.42 -36.56
N ASN A 645 29.52 21.49 -37.45
CA ASN A 645 29.38 20.07 -37.09
C ASN A 645 30.69 19.39 -36.64
N ALA A 646 31.87 19.85 -37.08
CA ALA A 646 33.15 19.25 -36.69
C ALA A 646 33.66 19.69 -35.30
N GLU A 647 33.53 20.99 -34.95
CA GLU A 647 33.88 21.50 -33.60
C GLU A 647 32.88 21.02 -32.53
N SER A 648 31.62 20.78 -32.94
CA SER A 648 30.57 20.18 -32.12
C SER A 648 30.96 18.78 -31.62
N ASP A 649 31.57 17.93 -32.46
CA ASP A 649 31.90 16.55 -32.10
C ASP A 649 33.12 16.46 -31.17
N GLU A 650 34.17 17.26 -31.40
CA GLU A 650 35.33 17.33 -30.50
C GLU A 650 34.96 17.88 -29.12
N SER A 651 34.12 18.92 -29.08
CA SER A 651 33.61 19.47 -27.83
C SER A 651 32.72 18.48 -27.08
N LEU A 652 31.90 17.68 -27.76
CA LEU A 652 31.13 16.57 -27.18
C LEU A 652 32.01 15.46 -26.61
N VAL A 653 33.11 15.08 -27.28
CA VAL A 653 34.07 14.09 -26.75
C VAL A 653 34.75 14.59 -25.48
N LEU A 654 35.13 15.88 -25.44
CA LEU A 654 35.67 16.51 -24.24
C LEU A 654 34.63 16.58 -23.12
N LEU A 655 33.39 16.96 -23.43
CA LEU A 655 32.27 16.99 -22.47
C LEU A 655 31.99 15.60 -21.90
N ASN A 656 32.00 14.56 -22.74
CA ASN A 656 31.85 13.16 -22.32
C ASN A 656 33.02 12.70 -21.44
N ARG A 657 34.26 13.06 -21.77
CA ARG A 657 35.42 12.79 -20.91
C ARG A 657 35.27 13.47 -19.56
N ILE A 658 34.86 14.74 -19.53
CA ILE A 658 34.62 15.50 -18.29
C ILE A 658 33.47 14.90 -17.48
N GLY A 659 32.36 14.52 -18.12
CA GLY A 659 31.22 13.86 -17.48
C GLY A 659 31.54 12.46 -16.95
N SER A 660 32.51 11.78 -17.57
CA SER A 660 33.02 10.47 -17.11
C SER A 660 34.09 10.56 -16.01
N LEU A 661 34.57 11.77 -15.66
CA LEU A 661 35.52 11.96 -14.58
C LEU A 661 34.86 11.63 -13.25
N VAL A 662 35.16 10.45 -12.74
CA VAL A 662 34.77 10.05 -11.40
C VAL A 662 35.85 10.48 -10.43
N ILE A 663 35.50 11.35 -9.48
CA ILE A 663 36.40 11.71 -8.39
C ILE A 663 36.71 10.44 -7.60
N PRO A 664 37.97 9.97 -7.53
CA PRO A 664 38.29 8.67 -6.92
C PRO A 664 37.84 8.56 -5.46
N SER A 665 37.93 9.66 -4.68
CA SER A 665 37.50 9.68 -3.28
C SER A 665 36.01 9.38 -3.09
N THR A 666 35.13 9.80 -4.00
CA THR A 666 33.68 9.55 -3.85
C THR A 666 33.35 8.08 -4.13
N ARG A 667 33.96 7.47 -5.15
CA ARG A 667 33.80 6.04 -5.43
C ARG A 667 34.40 5.16 -4.33
N TYR A 668 35.61 5.45 -3.89
CA TYR A 668 36.23 4.68 -2.81
C TYR A 668 35.48 4.84 -1.50
N THR A 669 34.89 6.01 -1.22
CA THR A 669 34.02 6.20 -0.05
C THR A 669 32.77 5.32 -0.12
N LEU A 670 32.14 5.20 -1.29
CA LEU A 670 30.96 4.35 -1.47
C LEU A 670 31.30 2.86 -1.32
N ILE A 671 32.38 2.41 -1.98
CA ILE A 671 32.87 1.03 -1.87
C ILE A 671 33.22 0.71 -0.42
N LEU A 672 33.93 1.60 0.27
CA LEU A 672 34.31 1.42 1.66
C LEU A 672 33.09 1.33 2.58
N ARG A 673 32.05 2.15 2.37
CA ARG A 673 30.78 2.05 3.12
C ARG A 673 30.06 0.73 2.87
N LEU A 674 30.06 0.25 1.63
CA LEU A 674 29.41 -1.01 1.26
C LEU A 674 30.16 -2.21 1.90
N VAL A 675 31.48 -2.23 1.82
CA VAL A 675 32.32 -3.24 2.47
C VAL A 675 32.11 -3.23 3.98
N LEU A 676 32.08 -2.05 4.59
CA LEU A 676 31.87 -1.88 6.03
C LEU A 676 30.48 -2.33 6.46
N PHE A 677 29.46 -2.08 5.65
CA PHE A 677 28.12 -2.62 5.88
C PHE A 677 28.10 -4.15 5.84
N ILE A 678 28.74 -4.77 4.85
CA ILE A 678 28.82 -6.23 4.74
C ILE A 678 29.54 -6.83 5.95
N ILE A 679 30.69 -6.27 6.34
CA ILE A 679 31.51 -6.81 7.44
C ILE A 679 30.88 -6.57 8.81
N LEU A 680 30.34 -5.37 9.08
CA LEU A 680 29.83 -5.03 10.42
C LEU A 680 28.36 -5.43 10.64
N PHE A 681 27.56 -5.63 9.59
CA PHE A 681 26.14 -5.97 9.73
C PHE A 681 25.76 -7.31 9.10
N CYS A 682 26.15 -7.59 7.85
CA CYS A 682 25.77 -8.86 7.23
C CYS A 682 26.52 -10.07 7.82
N ALA A 683 27.83 -9.99 8.02
CA ALA A 683 28.62 -11.12 8.52
C ALA A 683 28.21 -11.56 9.95
N PRO A 684 27.96 -10.65 10.92
CA PRO A 684 27.48 -11.05 12.24
C PRO A 684 26.09 -11.69 12.22
N VAL A 685 25.19 -11.23 11.34
CA VAL A 685 23.85 -11.83 11.18
C VAL A 685 23.98 -13.25 10.64
N VAL A 686 24.81 -13.47 9.63
CA VAL A 686 25.08 -14.82 9.09
C VAL A 686 25.73 -15.71 10.15
N ALA A 687 26.71 -15.19 10.92
CA ALA A 687 27.33 -15.93 12.00
C ALA A 687 26.33 -16.33 13.10
N LEU A 688 25.39 -15.45 13.44
CA LEU A 688 24.33 -15.75 14.41
C LEU A 688 23.38 -16.82 13.88
N LEU A 689 22.98 -16.75 12.61
CA LEU A 689 22.15 -17.77 11.97
C LEU A 689 22.82 -19.15 11.94
N VAL A 690 24.14 -19.21 11.76
CA VAL A 690 24.92 -20.46 11.81
C VAL A 690 25.10 -20.96 13.25
N TYR A 691 25.20 -20.05 14.23
CA TYR A 691 25.35 -20.41 15.64
C TYR A 691 24.05 -20.92 16.28
N THR A 692 22.89 -20.40 15.87
CA THR A 692 21.58 -20.82 16.40
C THR A 692 21.35 -22.34 16.41
N PRO A 693 21.56 -23.10 15.31
CA PRO A 693 21.34 -24.55 15.32
C PRO A 693 22.29 -25.27 16.29
N ILE A 694 23.56 -24.84 16.37
CA ILE A 694 24.57 -25.39 17.29
C ILE A 694 24.13 -25.16 18.75
N PHE A 695 23.62 -23.97 19.04
CA PHE A 695 23.08 -23.66 20.36
C PHE A 695 21.84 -24.49 20.70
N THR A 696 20.90 -24.66 19.76
CA THR A 696 19.71 -25.49 20.01
C THR A 696 20.08 -26.96 20.25
N GLU A 697 21.07 -27.49 19.53
CA GLU A 697 21.55 -28.86 19.71
C GLU A 697 22.24 -29.04 21.08
N SER A 698 22.99 -28.03 21.54
CA SER A 698 23.63 -28.03 22.87
C SER A 698 22.63 -28.05 24.04
N LEU A 699 21.39 -27.60 23.82
CA LEU A 699 20.33 -27.60 24.83
C LEU A 699 19.42 -28.83 24.73
N SER A 700 19.28 -29.45 23.55
CA SER A 700 18.39 -30.61 23.37
C SER A 700 18.95 -31.88 24.02
N GLU A 701 20.25 -32.11 23.93
CA GLU A 701 20.89 -33.35 24.46
C GLU A 701 20.68 -33.53 25.98
N PRO A 702 20.88 -32.52 26.84
CA PRO A 702 20.58 -32.64 28.28
C PRO A 702 19.08 -32.78 28.60
N LEU A 703 18.21 -32.19 27.78
CA LEU A 703 16.75 -32.29 27.95
C LEU A 703 16.24 -33.72 27.67
N ASP A 704 16.79 -34.38 26.66
CA ASP A 704 16.48 -35.78 26.36
C ASP A 704 16.88 -36.70 27.51
N HIS A 705 18.00 -36.39 28.18
CA HIS A 705 18.46 -37.15 29.34
C HIS A 705 17.53 -36.99 30.55
N LEU A 706 17.10 -35.74 30.82
CA LEU A 706 16.12 -35.45 31.86
C LEU A 706 14.78 -36.18 31.61
N ALA A 707 14.30 -36.18 30.36
CA ALA A 707 13.07 -36.86 29.98
C ALA A 707 13.15 -38.37 30.21
N ASN A 708 14.29 -38.98 29.89
CA ASN A 708 14.53 -40.41 30.10
C ASN A 708 14.61 -40.80 31.59
N LEU A 709 15.22 -39.96 32.46
CA LEU A 709 15.20 -40.18 33.92
C LEU A 709 13.80 -40.05 34.51
N ALA A 710 13.06 -39.02 34.12
CA ALA A 710 11.69 -38.82 34.55
C ALA A 710 10.79 -39.99 34.13
N MET A 711 10.97 -40.48 32.89
CA MET A 711 10.24 -41.65 32.39
C MET A 711 10.61 -42.92 33.15
N LEU A 712 11.90 -43.16 33.42
CA LEU A 712 12.35 -44.31 34.20
C LEU A 712 11.72 -44.31 35.60
N ARG A 713 11.67 -43.15 36.26
CA ARG A 713 10.99 -42.99 37.55
C ARG A 713 9.50 -43.36 37.47
N THR A 714 8.79 -42.85 36.47
CA THR A 714 7.37 -43.18 36.27
C THR A 714 7.17 -44.68 36.06
N LEU A 715 8.03 -45.32 35.27
CA LEU A 715 7.93 -46.75 35.00
C LEU A 715 8.24 -47.60 36.26
N VAL A 716 9.17 -47.17 37.13
CA VAL A 716 9.45 -47.83 38.42
C VAL A 716 8.23 -47.82 39.36
N PHE A 717 7.39 -46.79 39.31
CA PHE A 717 6.11 -46.80 40.01
C PHE A 717 5.07 -47.71 39.33
N GLN A 718 5.01 -47.69 38.00
CA GLN A 718 4.06 -48.52 37.24
C GLN A 718 4.34 -50.02 37.40
N ILE A 719 5.60 -50.46 37.34
CA ILE A 719 5.97 -51.87 37.54
C ILE A 719 5.58 -52.34 38.93
N ASN A 720 5.72 -51.50 39.96
CA ASN A 720 5.27 -51.83 41.32
C ASN A 720 3.75 -52.00 41.36
N GLY A 721 2.99 -51.00 40.88
CA GLY A 721 1.53 -51.05 40.87
C GLY A 721 0.95 -52.24 40.08
N PHE A 722 1.46 -52.50 38.88
CA PHE A 722 0.99 -53.63 38.06
C PHE A 722 1.45 -54.99 38.62
N SER A 723 2.62 -55.05 39.29
CA SER A 723 3.07 -56.27 39.95
C SER A 723 2.16 -56.65 41.12
N GLU A 724 1.75 -55.67 41.94
CA GLU A 724 0.79 -55.88 43.03
C GLU A 724 -0.59 -56.30 42.51
N GLU A 725 -1.10 -55.58 41.49
CA GLU A 725 -2.39 -55.90 40.87
C GLU A 725 -2.42 -57.33 40.32
N ARG A 726 -1.34 -57.76 39.65
CA ARG A 726 -1.20 -59.14 39.13
C ARG A 726 -1.21 -60.20 40.23
N ILE A 727 -0.57 -59.92 41.37
CA ILE A 727 -0.53 -60.83 42.51
C ILE A 727 -1.91 -60.95 43.15
N TYR A 728 -2.61 -59.82 43.34
CA TYR A 728 -3.96 -59.82 43.90
C TYR A 728 -4.98 -60.51 42.98
N GLU A 729 -4.84 -60.38 41.65
CA GLU A 729 -5.61 -61.16 40.68
C GLU A 729 -5.34 -62.67 40.82
N GLY A 730 -4.07 -63.08 40.87
CA GLY A 730 -3.73 -64.50 40.93
C GLY A 730 -4.02 -65.17 42.28
N LEU A 731 -4.15 -64.41 43.37
CA LEU A 731 -4.68 -64.88 44.67
C LEU A 731 -6.22 -64.88 44.72
N GLY A 732 -6.91 -64.42 43.66
CA GLY A 732 -8.37 -64.37 43.57
C GLY A 732 -9.00 -63.24 44.40
N LEU A 733 -8.21 -62.24 44.82
CA LEU A 733 -8.67 -61.09 45.60
C LEU A 733 -9.23 -59.97 44.71
N PHE A 734 -8.67 -59.79 43.51
CA PHE A 734 -9.15 -58.83 42.50
C PHE A 734 -9.77 -59.54 41.29
N GLN A 735 -10.74 -58.87 40.65
CA GLN A 735 -11.30 -59.29 39.36
C GLN A 735 -10.49 -58.65 38.23
N GLU A 736 -10.39 -59.33 37.08
CA GLU A 736 -9.73 -58.77 35.89
C GLU A 736 -10.30 -57.38 35.52
N PRO A 737 -9.45 -56.43 35.06
CA PRO A 737 -9.88 -55.08 34.74
C PRO A 737 -10.93 -55.07 33.63
N LYS A 738 -12.03 -54.34 33.85
CA LYS A 738 -13.08 -54.17 32.83
C LYS A 738 -12.70 -53.07 31.86
N GLN A 739 -13.03 -53.27 30.57
CA GLN A 739 -12.88 -52.22 29.56
C GLN A 739 -13.78 -51.03 29.91
N THR A 740 -13.16 -49.89 30.23
CA THR A 740 -13.86 -48.67 30.67
C THR A 740 -13.89 -47.57 29.61
N THR A 741 -13.06 -47.65 28.56
CA THR A 741 -12.99 -46.67 27.47
C THR A 741 -13.07 -47.31 26.08
N SER A 742 -13.47 -46.51 25.08
CA SER A 742 -13.60 -46.94 23.68
C SER A 742 -12.25 -47.15 22.98
N SER A 743 -11.17 -46.52 23.45
CA SER A 743 -9.80 -46.71 22.98
C SER A 743 -8.99 -47.50 24.01
N LEU A 744 -8.08 -48.34 23.50
CA LEU A 744 -7.12 -49.10 24.31
C LEU A 744 -6.01 -48.15 24.83
N PRO A 745 -5.55 -48.31 26.07
CA PRO A 745 -4.57 -47.41 26.68
C PRO A 745 -3.17 -47.63 26.07
N ALA A 746 -2.78 -46.76 25.12
CA ALA A 746 -1.50 -46.88 24.41
C ALA A 746 -0.27 -46.72 25.32
N SER A 747 -0.39 -46.01 26.44
CA SER A 747 0.70 -45.77 27.40
C SER A 747 1.14 -47.02 28.17
N VAL A 748 0.34 -48.08 28.17
CA VAL A 748 0.61 -49.35 28.89
C VAL A 748 0.44 -50.58 27.98
N GLY A 749 0.73 -50.43 26.69
CA GLY A 749 0.78 -51.56 25.75
C GLY A 749 -0.54 -51.93 25.09
N SER A 750 -1.53 -51.04 25.08
CA SER A 750 -2.81 -51.22 24.38
C SER A 750 -3.58 -52.49 24.79
N SER A 751 -3.45 -52.91 26.04
CA SER A 751 -4.23 -54.01 26.62
C SER A 751 -4.85 -53.57 27.95
N TRP A 752 -5.95 -54.22 28.32
CA TRP A 752 -6.58 -54.12 29.64
C TRP A 752 -6.20 -55.29 30.56
N LYS A 753 -5.47 -56.27 30.03
CA LYS A 753 -4.96 -57.38 30.85
C LYS A 753 -3.70 -56.93 31.56
N THR A 754 -3.71 -57.05 32.88
CA THR A 754 -2.59 -56.68 33.76
C THR A 754 -1.29 -57.39 33.37
N ILE A 755 -1.37 -58.66 32.91
CA ILE A 755 -0.21 -59.42 32.39
C ILE A 755 0.42 -58.73 31.17
N ASP A 756 -0.40 -58.36 30.17
CA ASP A 756 0.09 -57.71 28.94
C ASP A 756 0.66 -56.31 29.25
N GLN A 757 0.03 -55.58 30.17
CA GLN A 757 0.51 -54.28 30.65
C GLN A 757 1.85 -54.41 31.37
N LEU A 758 2.00 -55.43 32.23
CA LEU A 758 3.25 -55.72 32.95
C LEU A 758 4.38 -56.12 32.00
N ILE A 759 4.09 -56.92 30.96
CA ILE A 759 5.05 -57.24 29.88
C ILE A 759 5.53 -55.98 29.18
N TYR A 760 4.59 -55.10 28.81
CA TYR A 760 4.90 -53.84 28.13
C TYR A 760 5.75 -52.91 29.02
N VAL A 761 5.35 -52.70 30.28
CA VAL A 761 6.08 -51.83 31.22
C VAL A 761 7.48 -52.40 31.50
N THR A 762 7.63 -53.71 31.66
CA THR A 762 8.92 -54.36 31.87
C THR A 762 9.86 -54.18 30.66
N ALA A 763 9.31 -54.30 29.44
CA ALA A 763 10.05 -54.02 28.21
C ALA A 763 10.43 -52.52 28.08
N ALA A 764 9.52 -51.62 28.45
CA ALA A 764 9.76 -50.18 28.43
C ALA A 764 10.85 -49.75 29.43
N ILE A 765 10.86 -50.32 30.65
CA ILE A 765 11.92 -50.09 31.64
C ILE A 765 13.26 -50.55 31.11
N THR A 766 13.31 -51.74 30.51
CA THR A 766 14.55 -52.30 29.94
C THR A 766 15.12 -51.38 28.85
N SER A 767 14.26 -50.90 27.95
CA SER A 767 14.65 -49.95 26.89
C SER A 767 15.10 -48.61 27.45
N LYS A 768 14.34 -48.03 28.40
CA LYS A 768 14.68 -46.75 29.01
C LYS A 768 15.94 -46.81 29.87
N MET A 769 16.23 -47.94 30.50
CA MET A 769 17.49 -48.16 31.21
C MET A 769 18.70 -48.15 30.26
N GLN A 770 18.57 -48.68 29.04
CA GLN A 770 19.62 -48.58 28.00
C GLN A 770 19.80 -47.14 27.52
N ASP A 771 18.72 -46.36 27.41
CA ASP A 771 18.81 -44.94 27.08
C ASP A 771 19.51 -44.14 28.21
N VAL A 772 19.25 -44.48 29.47
CA VAL A 772 19.94 -43.88 30.63
C VAL A 772 21.44 -44.23 30.63
N GLU A 773 21.83 -45.41 30.14
CA GLU A 773 23.24 -45.79 30.02
C GLU A 773 24.03 -44.89 29.07
N LYS A 774 23.37 -44.30 28.06
CA LYS A 774 23.99 -43.32 27.17
C LYS A 774 24.52 -42.10 27.95
N PHE A 775 24.00 -41.80 29.14
CA PHE A 775 24.47 -40.67 29.95
C PHE A 775 25.88 -40.85 30.50
N ARG A 776 26.37 -42.10 30.57
CA ARG A 776 27.77 -42.38 30.93
C ARG A 776 28.74 -41.81 29.88
N THR A 777 28.26 -41.57 28.66
CA THR A 777 29.06 -40.98 27.57
C THR A 777 29.05 -39.46 27.54
N LEU A 778 28.19 -38.81 28.33
CA LEU A 778 28.15 -37.35 28.44
C LEU A 778 29.40 -36.84 29.16
N ARG A 779 30.39 -36.39 28.38
CA ARG A 779 31.69 -35.90 28.87
C ARG A 779 31.67 -34.39 29.06
N VAL A 780 30.82 -33.91 29.97
CA VAL A 780 30.79 -32.48 30.33
C VAL A 780 31.50 -32.31 31.67
N GLU A 781 32.54 -31.45 31.71
CA GLU A 781 33.28 -31.11 32.92
C GLU A 781 32.50 -30.14 33.84
N ASN A 782 31.21 -30.37 34.05
CA ASN A 782 30.38 -29.59 34.98
C ASN A 782 30.19 -30.38 36.29
N SER A 783 30.23 -29.69 37.43
CA SER A 783 30.06 -30.29 38.76
C SER A 783 28.71 -30.99 38.94
N TRP A 784 27.63 -30.44 38.39
CA TRP A 784 26.28 -31.00 38.49
C TRP A 784 26.10 -32.28 37.69
N VAL A 785 26.69 -32.35 36.49
CA VAL A 785 26.67 -33.56 35.66
C VAL A 785 27.43 -34.71 36.34
N LYS A 786 28.56 -34.43 36.98
CA LYS A 786 29.31 -35.42 37.75
C LYS A 786 28.52 -35.94 38.95
N LEU A 787 27.83 -35.05 39.67
CA LEU A 787 26.95 -35.43 40.78
C LEU A 787 25.76 -36.27 40.32
N ALA A 788 25.16 -35.96 39.17
CA ALA A 788 24.10 -36.78 38.58
C ALA A 788 24.62 -38.17 38.16
N GLN A 789 25.80 -38.23 37.55
CA GLN A 789 26.44 -39.48 37.15
C GLN A 789 26.81 -40.37 38.34
N SER A 790 27.33 -39.80 39.44
CA SER A 790 27.66 -40.56 40.65
C SER A 790 26.40 -41.14 41.29
N VAL A 791 25.30 -40.40 41.33
CA VAL A 791 24.03 -40.89 41.89
C VAL A 791 23.47 -42.07 41.10
N ILE A 792 23.60 -42.07 39.77
CA ILE A 792 23.03 -43.12 38.90
C ILE A 792 23.95 -44.35 38.79
N PHE A 793 25.26 -44.14 38.61
CA PHE A 793 26.18 -45.19 38.18
C PHE A 793 27.14 -45.69 39.26
N GLU A 794 27.32 -44.97 40.37
CA GLU A 794 28.09 -45.45 41.52
C GLU A 794 27.16 -46.10 42.56
N PRO A 795 27.68 -46.95 43.47
CA PRO A 795 26.87 -47.54 44.54
C PRO A 795 26.31 -46.45 45.46
N SER A 796 25.01 -46.17 45.33
CA SER A 796 24.34 -45.01 45.96
C SER A 796 23.08 -45.36 46.73
N ILE A 797 22.53 -46.57 46.54
CA ILE A 797 21.33 -47.06 47.23
C ILE A 797 21.67 -48.21 48.18
N ASP A 798 21.29 -48.08 49.44
CA ASP A 798 21.28 -49.18 50.41
C ASP A 798 20.07 -50.07 50.14
N TYR A 799 20.25 -51.05 49.26
CA TYR A 799 19.16 -51.88 48.76
C TYR A 799 18.93 -53.09 49.66
N GLU A 800 17.67 -53.29 50.05
CA GLU A 800 17.25 -54.38 50.91
C GLU A 800 16.82 -55.60 50.07
N TYR A 801 17.64 -56.66 50.07
CA TYR A 801 17.29 -57.93 49.44
C TYR A 801 16.56 -58.83 50.45
N TYR A 802 15.31 -59.19 50.17
CA TYR A 802 14.50 -60.07 51.00
C TYR A 802 14.62 -61.53 50.53
N GLN A 803 14.97 -62.42 51.47
CA GLN A 803 14.82 -63.88 51.31
C GLN A 803 13.90 -64.35 52.43
N GLY A 804 12.59 -64.27 52.19
CA GLY A 804 11.58 -64.31 53.25
C GLY A 804 11.50 -62.98 54.00
N LEU A 805 11.21 -62.99 55.31
CA LEU A 805 10.96 -61.78 56.11
C LEU A 805 12.22 -61.05 56.62
N LYS A 806 13.43 -61.55 56.32
CA LYS A 806 14.69 -60.94 56.79
C LYS A 806 15.41 -60.23 55.63
N PRO A 807 15.66 -58.90 55.73
CA PRO A 807 16.40 -58.18 54.70
C PRO A 807 17.91 -58.37 54.83
N SER A 808 18.60 -58.46 53.69
CA SER A 808 20.05 -58.34 53.53
C SER A 808 20.35 -57.04 52.81
N ILE A 809 20.87 -56.05 53.53
CA ILE A 809 21.19 -54.72 52.97
C ILE A 809 22.51 -54.78 52.20
N LYS A 810 22.53 -54.31 50.95
CA LYS A 810 23.74 -54.14 50.14
C LYS A 810 23.68 -52.80 49.40
N THR A 811 24.77 -52.05 49.43
CA THR A 811 24.89 -50.83 48.65
C THR A 811 25.14 -51.18 47.18
N ILE A 812 24.19 -50.85 46.31
CA ILE A 812 24.24 -51.17 44.87
C ILE A 812 24.01 -49.91 44.02
N THR A 813 24.10 -50.05 42.69
CA THR A 813 23.79 -48.96 41.74
C THR A 813 22.30 -48.91 41.42
N VAL A 814 21.80 -47.77 40.93
CA VAL A 814 20.42 -47.63 40.41
C VAL A 814 20.14 -48.64 39.30
N GLN A 815 21.13 -48.90 38.44
CA GLN A 815 21.02 -49.90 37.36
C GLN A 815 20.82 -51.32 37.93
N SER A 816 21.58 -51.69 38.97
CA SER A 816 21.44 -52.99 39.64
C SER A 816 20.09 -53.13 40.36
N ALA A 817 19.58 -52.05 40.95
CA ALA A 817 18.26 -52.03 41.59
C ALA A 817 17.13 -52.22 40.56
N VAL A 818 17.17 -51.50 39.44
CA VAL A 818 16.18 -51.65 38.35
C VAL A 818 16.27 -53.02 37.69
N ALA A 819 17.48 -53.59 37.56
CA ALA A 819 17.65 -54.95 37.06
C ALA A 819 17.04 -56.00 37.99
N ASP A 820 17.14 -55.84 39.31
CA ASP A 820 16.42 -56.70 40.27
C ASP A 820 14.90 -56.56 40.11
N TYR A 821 14.38 -55.33 39.93
CA TYR A 821 12.94 -55.12 39.68
C TYR A 821 12.45 -55.89 38.45
N ILE A 822 13.21 -55.84 37.35
CA ILE A 822 12.92 -56.61 36.13
C ILE A 822 13.00 -58.12 36.39
N GLN A 823 14.02 -58.56 37.13
CA GLN A 823 14.20 -59.98 37.46
C GLN A 823 13.03 -60.53 38.28
N GLN A 824 12.55 -59.77 39.29
CA GLN A 824 11.40 -60.17 40.10
C GLN A 824 10.10 -60.30 39.25
N GLN A 825 9.95 -59.56 38.14
CA GLN A 825 8.78 -59.70 37.26
C GLN A 825 8.75 -61.01 36.48
N SER A 826 9.87 -61.72 36.31
CA SER A 826 9.92 -62.94 35.51
C SER A 826 8.94 -64.02 35.99
N ILE A 827 8.69 -64.07 37.31
CA ILE A 827 7.73 -64.97 37.97
C ILE A 827 6.29 -64.49 37.75
N LEU A 828 6.04 -63.17 37.72
CA LEU A 828 4.69 -62.61 37.58
C LEU A 828 4.18 -62.60 36.13
N ILE A 829 5.11 -62.63 35.19
CA ILE A 829 4.86 -62.62 33.75
C ILE A 829 4.50 -64.02 33.21
N ASP A 830 4.87 -65.12 33.89
CA ASP A 830 4.52 -66.47 33.45
C ASP A 830 3.00 -66.71 33.58
N PRO A 831 2.26 -66.94 32.47
CA PRO A 831 0.83 -67.17 32.51
C PRO A 831 0.43 -68.50 33.16
N ASN A 832 1.36 -69.46 33.33
CA ASN A 832 1.08 -70.79 33.88
C ASN A 832 1.35 -70.91 35.39
N GLU A 833 1.85 -69.85 36.02
CA GLU A 833 2.24 -69.88 37.43
C GLU A 833 1.04 -69.58 38.36
N THR A 834 0.83 -70.42 39.36
CA THR A 834 -0.22 -70.25 40.37
C THR A 834 0.37 -69.72 41.67
N PHE A 835 -0.18 -68.61 42.17
CA PHE A 835 0.34 -67.97 43.38
C PHE A 835 -0.35 -68.52 44.64
N ASP A 836 0.46 -68.81 45.66
CA ASP A 836 0.00 -69.10 47.02
C ASP A 836 0.19 -67.86 47.91
N ASN A 837 -0.51 -67.78 49.05
CA ASN A 837 -0.46 -66.67 50.00
C ASN A 837 0.96 -66.37 50.51
N SER A 838 1.88 -67.32 50.39
CA SER A 838 3.30 -67.15 50.70
C SER A 838 4.05 -66.18 49.78
N ILE A 839 3.52 -65.84 48.59
CA ILE A 839 4.16 -64.94 47.63
C ILE A 839 4.33 -63.51 48.15
N VAL A 840 3.43 -63.06 49.04
CA VAL A 840 3.48 -61.71 49.64
C VAL A 840 4.73 -61.54 50.52
N ASN A 841 5.23 -62.64 51.10
CA ASN A 841 6.44 -62.66 51.92
C ASN A 841 7.70 -63.06 51.12
N SER A 842 7.61 -63.06 49.79
CA SER A 842 8.72 -63.42 48.90
C SER A 842 9.49 -62.19 48.41
N SER A 843 10.65 -62.42 47.81
CA SER A 843 11.47 -61.38 47.18
C SER A 843 10.73 -60.64 46.07
N VAL A 844 9.74 -61.29 45.43
CA VAL A 844 8.98 -60.75 44.29
C VAL A 844 8.24 -59.48 44.66
N VAL A 845 7.73 -59.42 45.89
CA VAL A 845 6.95 -58.29 46.42
C VAL A 845 7.82 -57.39 47.29
N LEU A 846 8.52 -57.98 48.25
CA LEU A 846 9.21 -57.22 49.29
C LEU A 846 10.39 -56.40 48.74
N ASN A 847 11.14 -56.91 47.75
CA ASN A 847 12.24 -56.14 47.16
C ASN A 847 11.74 -54.90 46.42
N ILE A 848 10.59 -54.98 45.76
CA ILE A 848 10.06 -53.90 44.92
C ILE A 848 9.41 -52.83 45.79
N ILE A 849 8.59 -53.23 46.77
CA ILE A 849 7.87 -52.29 47.63
C ILE A 849 8.82 -51.56 48.56
N MET A 850 9.73 -52.28 49.23
CA MET A 850 10.57 -51.67 50.28
C MET A 850 11.64 -50.73 49.70
N ASN A 851 12.06 -50.96 48.45
CA ASN A 851 13.11 -50.16 47.80
C ASN A 851 12.58 -49.07 46.83
N VAL A 852 11.25 -48.94 46.62
CA VAL A 852 10.72 -48.00 45.61
C VAL A 852 10.99 -46.54 45.97
N VAL A 853 10.82 -46.19 47.24
CA VAL A 853 11.03 -44.82 47.75
C VAL A 853 12.49 -44.40 47.66
N PRO A 854 13.48 -45.17 48.19
CA PRO A 854 14.88 -44.77 48.08
C PRO A 854 15.37 -44.73 46.61
N LEU A 855 14.88 -45.63 45.75
CA LEU A 855 15.22 -45.65 44.33
C LEU A 855 14.69 -44.41 43.58
N THR A 856 13.43 -44.04 43.81
CA THR A 856 12.80 -42.91 43.14
C THR A 856 13.34 -41.56 43.62
N HIS A 857 13.70 -41.45 44.90
CA HIS A 857 14.36 -40.26 45.45
C HIS A 857 15.74 -40.00 44.80
N LEU A 858 16.51 -41.05 44.51
CA LEU A 858 17.79 -40.90 43.79
C LEU A 858 17.60 -40.47 42.34
N LEU A 859 16.56 -40.96 41.65
CA LEU A 859 16.20 -40.52 40.30
C LEU A 859 15.76 -39.04 40.27
N ASP A 860 15.06 -38.58 41.31
CA ASP A 860 14.66 -37.17 41.47
C ASP A 860 15.84 -36.25 41.75
N ASN A 861 16.78 -36.68 42.60
CA ASN A 861 18.02 -35.95 42.84
C ASN A 861 18.85 -35.81 41.56
N ALA A 862 19.00 -36.89 40.79
CA ALA A 862 19.69 -36.85 39.51
C ALA A 862 19.01 -35.90 38.51
N SER A 863 17.67 -35.92 38.45
CA SER A 863 16.88 -35.01 37.60
C SER A 863 17.05 -33.54 38.00
N THR A 864 17.11 -33.26 39.31
CA THR A 864 17.33 -31.91 39.85
C THR A 864 18.73 -31.38 39.49
N TYR A 865 19.77 -32.21 39.59
CA TYR A 865 21.12 -31.82 39.18
C TYR A 865 21.22 -31.52 37.68
N PHE A 866 20.47 -32.24 36.82
CA PHE A 866 20.39 -31.90 35.39
C PHE A 866 19.68 -30.58 35.12
N LEU A 867 18.62 -30.27 35.89
CA LEU A 867 17.92 -28.99 35.77
C LEU A 867 18.83 -27.82 36.15
N GLU A 868 19.60 -27.95 37.22
CA GLU A 868 20.58 -26.93 37.63
C GLU A 868 21.69 -26.75 36.59
N TYR A 869 22.16 -27.83 35.97
CA TYR A 869 23.11 -27.76 34.85
C TYR A 869 22.55 -26.95 33.66
N ILE A 870 21.29 -27.21 33.26
CA ILE A 870 20.65 -26.51 32.14
C ILE A 870 20.50 -25.01 32.46
N ASN A 871 20.08 -24.68 33.68
CA ASN A 871 19.92 -23.29 34.12
C ASN A 871 21.26 -22.54 34.14
N GLU A 872 22.32 -23.16 34.69
CA GLU A 872 23.66 -22.57 34.72
C GLU A 872 24.22 -22.34 33.31
N HIS A 873 24.02 -23.31 32.41
CA HIS A 873 24.47 -23.23 31.02
C HIS A 873 23.75 -22.11 30.25
N ASP A 874 22.43 -21.99 30.39
CA ASP A 874 21.63 -20.92 29.77
C ASP A 874 22.03 -19.53 30.30
N ASP A 875 22.20 -19.38 31.61
CA ASP A 875 22.64 -18.12 32.22
C ASP A 875 24.06 -17.70 31.77
N SER A 876 24.98 -18.65 31.67
CA SER A 876 26.34 -18.41 31.17
C SER A 876 26.34 -17.90 29.73
N ILE A 877 25.52 -18.52 28.86
CA ILE A 877 25.41 -18.13 27.46
C ILE A 877 24.72 -16.77 27.32
N LYS A 878 23.64 -16.51 28.08
CA LYS A 878 22.97 -15.21 28.12
C LYS A 878 23.94 -14.08 28.52
N ARG A 879 24.77 -14.30 29.54
CA ARG A 879 25.80 -13.32 29.96
C ARG A 879 26.83 -13.08 28.86
N THR A 880 27.31 -14.13 28.23
CA THR A 880 28.31 -14.06 27.16
C THR A 880 27.78 -13.30 25.94
N ILE A 881 26.55 -13.61 25.50
CA ILE A 881 25.88 -12.92 24.37
C ILE A 881 25.65 -11.44 24.70
N ASN A 882 25.20 -11.12 25.91
CA ASN A 882 24.99 -9.72 26.33
C ASN A 882 26.30 -8.93 26.35
N LEU A 883 27.40 -9.53 26.81
CA LEU A 883 28.72 -8.90 26.81
C LEU A 883 29.23 -8.65 25.38
N ILE A 884 29.12 -9.66 24.51
CA ILE A 884 29.48 -9.53 23.08
C ILE A 884 28.66 -8.42 22.42
N LYS A 885 27.35 -8.33 22.71
CA LYS A 885 26.47 -7.27 22.20
C LYS A 885 26.97 -5.87 22.58
N TYR A 886 27.32 -5.64 23.85
CA TYR A 886 27.80 -4.31 24.28
C TYR A 886 29.15 -3.95 23.64
N ILE A 887 30.07 -4.91 23.56
CA ILE A 887 31.37 -4.71 22.90
C ILE A 887 31.19 -4.42 21.41
N ALA A 888 30.36 -5.20 20.72
CA ALA A 888 30.08 -5.02 19.29
C ALA A 888 29.51 -3.63 19.00
N VAL A 889 28.55 -3.15 19.79
CA VAL A 889 27.97 -1.81 19.63
C VAL A 889 29.03 -0.73 19.82
N ALA A 890 29.86 -0.83 20.86
CA ALA A 890 30.94 0.13 21.11
C ALA A 890 31.97 0.16 19.97
N VAL A 891 32.41 -1.01 19.50
CA VAL A 891 33.37 -1.13 18.39
C VAL A 891 32.80 -0.56 17.09
N ILE A 892 31.53 -0.86 16.77
CA ILE A 892 30.88 -0.33 15.56
C ILE A 892 30.86 1.20 15.57
N ILE A 893 30.49 1.81 16.70
CA ILE A 893 30.43 3.28 16.83
C ILE A 893 31.81 3.91 16.61
N VAL A 894 32.85 3.39 17.28
CA VAL A 894 34.22 3.91 17.18
C VAL A 894 34.76 3.75 15.76
N PHE A 895 34.59 2.58 15.15
CA PHE A 895 35.08 2.29 13.81
C PHE A 895 34.38 3.14 12.74
N TYR A 896 33.07 3.35 12.88
CA TYR A 896 32.28 4.19 11.97
C TYR A 896 32.69 5.67 12.06
N LEU A 897 32.90 6.19 13.28
CA LEU A 897 33.39 7.56 13.49
C LEU A 897 34.78 7.76 12.90
N GLY A 898 35.72 6.84 13.15
CA GLY A 898 37.08 6.93 12.62
C GLY A 898 37.11 6.95 11.10
N ILE A 899 36.30 6.10 10.47
CA ILE A 899 36.22 6.03 9.00
C ILE A 899 35.52 7.25 8.40
N LEU A 900 34.51 7.81 9.08
CA LEU A 900 33.87 9.04 8.63
C LEU A 900 34.87 10.20 8.59
N VAL A 901 35.74 10.33 9.60
CA VAL A 901 36.81 11.33 9.62
C VAL A 901 37.77 11.14 8.44
N ILE A 902 38.21 9.91 8.16
CA ILE A 902 39.09 9.60 7.02
C ILE A 902 38.41 9.99 5.68
N GLN A 903 37.13 9.66 5.52
CA GLN A 903 36.34 10.03 4.34
C GLN A 903 36.29 11.55 4.13
N LEU A 904 36.04 12.31 5.20
CA LEU A 904 36.00 13.78 5.15
C LEU A 904 37.34 14.38 4.72
N VAL A 905 38.45 13.87 5.26
CA VAL A 905 39.80 14.34 4.91
C VAL A 905 40.11 14.08 3.43
N TRP A 906 39.85 12.87 2.94
CA TRP A 906 40.06 12.52 1.53
C TRP A 906 39.21 13.34 0.56
N ILE A 907 37.95 13.61 0.92
CA ILE A 907 37.07 14.45 0.10
C ILE A 907 37.59 15.88 0.04
N ASN A 908 38.02 16.44 1.17
CA ASN A 908 38.56 17.80 1.23
C ASN A 908 39.87 17.95 0.43
N GLN A 909 40.77 16.97 0.50
CA GLN A 909 42.02 16.98 -0.28
C GLN A 909 41.77 16.96 -1.79
N ASN A 910 40.94 16.04 -2.28
CA ASN A 910 40.61 15.98 -3.70
C ASN A 910 39.88 17.24 -4.18
N LYS A 911 39.02 17.82 -3.33
CA LYS A 911 38.33 19.08 -3.63
C LYS A 911 39.31 20.25 -3.83
N GLU A 912 40.31 20.37 -2.96
CA GLU A 912 41.33 21.42 -3.09
C GLU A 912 42.16 21.26 -4.38
N GLN A 913 42.50 20.02 -4.75
CA GLN A 913 43.20 19.73 -6.00
C GLN A 913 42.40 20.17 -7.24
N VAL A 914 41.08 19.92 -7.26
CA VAL A 914 40.21 20.34 -8.38
C VAL A 914 40.19 21.87 -8.53
N TYR A 915 40.08 22.62 -7.43
CA TYR A 915 40.11 24.08 -7.49
C TYR A 915 41.46 24.65 -7.94
N ARG A 916 42.57 24.01 -7.58
CA ARG A 916 43.91 24.37 -8.08
C ARG A 916 44.07 24.10 -9.57
N CYS A 917 43.42 23.08 -10.12
CA CYS A 917 43.40 22.86 -11.57
C CYS A 917 42.63 23.96 -12.31
N LEU A 918 41.54 24.47 -11.74
CA LEU A 918 40.75 25.55 -12.35
C LEU A 918 41.53 26.87 -12.45
N THR A 919 42.39 27.18 -11.48
CA THR A 919 43.24 28.38 -11.51
C THR A 919 44.42 28.26 -12.49
N ALA A 920 44.71 27.05 -12.99
CA ALA A 920 45.76 26.80 -13.97
C ALA A 920 45.28 26.97 -15.44
N LEU A 921 43.99 27.26 -15.66
CA LEU A 921 43.44 27.46 -17.01
C LEU A 921 44.02 28.73 -17.69
N PRO A 922 44.15 28.75 -19.03
CA PRO A 922 44.71 29.90 -19.75
C PRO A 922 43.83 31.14 -19.54
N LYS A 923 44.40 32.21 -18.98
CA LYS A 923 43.67 33.45 -18.65
C LYS A 923 42.95 34.07 -19.85
N ASN A 924 43.52 33.96 -21.05
CA ASN A 924 42.92 34.48 -22.29
C ASN A 924 41.60 33.77 -22.63
N ALA A 925 41.54 32.45 -22.47
CA ALA A 925 40.33 31.66 -22.72
C ALA A 925 39.25 31.93 -21.66
N VAL A 926 39.65 32.03 -20.39
CA VAL A 926 38.72 32.36 -19.30
C VAL A 926 38.17 33.78 -19.46
N SER A 927 39.00 34.75 -19.85
CA SER A 927 38.56 36.13 -20.12
C SER A 927 37.54 36.22 -21.26
N ALA A 928 37.76 35.49 -22.36
CA ALA A 928 36.81 35.41 -23.48
C ALA A 928 35.45 34.81 -23.05
N LEU A 929 35.46 33.76 -22.22
CA LEU A 929 34.24 33.19 -21.65
C LEU A 929 33.50 34.18 -20.73
N THR A 930 34.26 34.90 -19.90
CA THR A 930 33.74 35.94 -18.99
C THR A 930 33.10 37.10 -19.76
N GLU A 931 33.62 37.39 -20.95
CA GLU A 931 33.10 38.38 -21.89
C GLU A 931 31.84 37.89 -22.61
N ASN A 932 31.76 36.62 -23.01
CA ASN A 932 30.54 36.00 -23.55
C ASN A 932 29.38 35.96 -22.52
N LEU A 933 29.71 35.86 -21.23
CA LEU A 933 28.74 35.97 -20.12
C LEU A 933 28.34 37.42 -19.81
N ARG A 934 28.97 38.43 -20.44
CA ARG A 934 28.56 39.84 -20.35
C ARG A 934 27.25 39.98 -21.11
N VAL A 935 26.17 40.24 -20.37
CA VAL A 935 24.86 40.58 -20.96
C VAL A 935 25.08 41.67 -22.01
N LEU A 936 24.78 41.39 -23.27
CA LEU A 936 24.61 42.41 -24.31
C LEU A 936 23.42 43.29 -23.91
N LYS A 937 23.69 44.29 -23.07
CA LYS A 937 22.74 45.35 -22.72
C LYS A 937 22.37 46.21 -23.95
N LYS A 938 23.08 46.04 -25.07
CA LYS A 938 23.02 46.90 -26.24
C LYS A 938 21.82 46.67 -27.17
N GLU A 939 21.01 45.64 -26.95
CA GLU A 939 19.85 45.37 -27.82
C GLU A 939 18.50 45.81 -27.22
N ALA A 940 18.44 46.08 -25.91
CA ALA A 940 17.20 46.56 -25.29
C ALA A 940 16.96 48.07 -25.51
N GLU A 941 18.00 48.86 -25.77
CA GLU A 941 17.89 50.30 -25.99
C GLU A 941 17.56 50.68 -27.45
N ASN A 942 17.75 49.78 -28.42
CA ASN A 942 17.42 50.05 -29.82
C ASN A 942 15.98 49.70 -30.20
N SER A 943 15.18 49.16 -29.28
CA SER A 943 13.74 48.90 -29.47
C SER A 943 12.82 49.92 -28.80
N SER A 944 13.35 51.06 -28.34
CA SER A 944 12.58 52.13 -27.70
C SER A 944 12.94 53.52 -28.21
N SER A 945 13.04 53.70 -29.53
CA SER A 945 13.23 55.02 -30.15
C SER A 945 12.56 55.14 -31.53
N SER A 946 11.25 54.86 -31.62
CA SER A 946 10.45 55.35 -32.75
C SER A 946 8.95 55.48 -32.45
N MET A 947 8.59 56.04 -31.30
CA MET A 947 7.27 56.67 -31.15
C MET A 947 7.49 58.10 -30.69
N ALA A 948 7.26 59.03 -31.62
CA ALA A 948 7.16 60.44 -31.35
C ALA A 948 6.07 60.66 -30.28
N ASN A 949 6.48 61.19 -29.14
CA ASN A 949 5.59 61.81 -28.18
C ASN A 949 5.03 63.08 -28.84
N THR A 950 3.81 63.00 -29.33
CA THR A 950 2.97 64.19 -29.51
C THR A 950 1.67 63.93 -28.78
N GLU A 951 1.36 64.85 -27.87
CA GLU A 951 0.05 65.06 -27.24
C GLU A 951 -0.36 64.08 -26.15
N MET A 952 0.01 64.40 -24.91
CA MET A 952 -1.00 64.57 -23.86
C MET A 952 -0.39 65.35 -22.68
N ASN A 953 -0.53 66.66 -22.76
CA ASN A 953 -0.41 67.55 -21.62
C ASN A 953 -1.51 68.60 -21.77
N LYS A 954 -2.71 68.33 -21.23
CA LYS A 954 -3.71 69.29 -20.74
C LYS A 954 -4.96 68.57 -20.23
N SER A 955 -5.41 69.04 -19.06
CA SER A 955 -6.65 68.79 -18.29
C SER A 955 -6.90 67.39 -17.78
#